data_AF-A0A9D8TH18-F1
#
_entry.id   AF-A0A9D8TH18-F1
#
_cell.length_a   1.000
_cell.length_b   1.000
_cell.length_c   1.000
_cell.angle_alpha   90.00
_cell.angle_beta   90.00
_cell.angle_gamma   90.00
#
_symmetry.space_group_name_H-M   'P 1'
#
loop_
_entity.id
_entity.type
_entity.pdbx_description
1 polymer ?
#
loop_
_entity_poly.entity_id
_entity_poly.type
_entity_poly.pdbx_seq_one_letter_code
_entity_poly.pdbx_strand_id
1 'polypeptide(L)'
;KKVGKSFSTPVRNGSDKVIIETQVPGVKNWTAETPNLYYVEFSLLYKGEVQHKVRQRFGFRTIEVRENDGLYINGERILVKGVNRHSFRPETGRALSYADNLADVKIIKEMNMNAVRMSHYPPDAIFLDYCDSLGLYVMNELAGWHGKYDTEVGSKLVKEMITRDVNHPSIIWWSNGNEGGFNYELEPYFHEYDPQKRPVLYPWANRNGFETKHYRSYGESQDFMRNPGIFMPTEFLHGLYDGGHGAGLWDMWEMQCRHPRNGGGFLWVFADEGVMRSDMNGKIDNVGNYGADGIVGPHHEKEGSFYTIRQVWSPIYLKPANQPQVRLHREEKMRADQCSYIADADAFAGKFIVENRYDFNNLKDCSFSWELANYSLDKAGHEVIAKGQQQGFDLPARQNGELALKLPANWKDADALYVTAYNPAGESVYTWAWYWKSVEELQPETKAQDLALFYEYQGDDLLVKAGDNKLVFNTKNGYLKSFNQFALSNGPRFIAARRGDRSQDVYYNHDDKTARSKERIYQDISGTSTLTKFEVKEEADKLIVSATYWGQLQQVDWTIEKSGAIYIDYAYRWEGNIELCGICFDYPEEKMQSVRFLGKGPYRVWQNRMHGTVLDVWENEYNDPIPGESFTYPEFKGYFNDWKWAQFQTEEGQLLLQNHKAGTFLGVYTPRDGRDVLLYTLPQTGIAVFDVIPGVRNKVNSTDLVGPSSLPQWLEGVQKGRIQLSGK
;
A
#
# COMPACT_ATOMS: atom_id res chain seq x y z
N LYS A 1 33.94 -21.44 5.81
CA LYS A 1 34.43 -22.76 5.36
C LYS A 1 35.19 -22.58 4.04
N LYS A 2 36.36 -23.20 3.86
CA LYS A 2 37.10 -23.15 2.58
C LYS A 2 36.31 -23.93 1.52
N VAL A 3 36.05 -23.32 0.35
CA VAL A 3 35.27 -23.96 -0.73
C VAL A 3 36.10 -24.39 -1.94
N GLY A 4 37.32 -23.87 -2.09
CA GLY A 4 38.25 -24.25 -3.15
C GLY A 4 39.66 -24.47 -2.63
N LYS A 5 40.50 -25.19 -3.38
CA LYS A 5 41.94 -25.32 -3.11
C LYS A 5 42.65 -24.03 -3.52
N SER A 6 43.81 -23.77 -2.91
CA SER A 6 44.68 -22.68 -3.37
C SER A 6 45.31 -23.06 -4.71
N PHE A 7 45.44 -22.10 -5.63
CA PHE A 7 46.00 -22.29 -6.97
C PHE A 7 46.79 -21.03 -7.36
N SER A 8 47.68 -21.15 -8.33
CA SER A 8 48.56 -20.05 -8.74
C SER A 8 48.83 -20.11 -10.24
N THR A 9 49.21 -18.97 -10.82
CA THR A 9 49.63 -18.85 -12.21
C THR A 9 50.86 -17.94 -12.24
N PRO A 10 51.92 -18.30 -12.98
CA PRO A 10 53.09 -17.44 -13.11
C PRO A 10 52.72 -16.10 -13.76
N VAL A 11 53.17 -15.00 -13.15
CA VAL A 11 53.09 -13.68 -13.78
C VAL A 11 54.23 -13.55 -14.78
N ARG A 12 53.91 -13.30 -16.06
CA ARG A 12 54.92 -13.13 -17.11
C ARG A 12 55.69 -11.82 -16.89
N ASN A 13 57.01 -11.84 -17.12
CA ASN A 13 57.83 -10.65 -16.99
C ASN A 13 57.34 -9.55 -17.95
N GLY A 14 57.19 -8.32 -17.44
CA GLY A 14 56.63 -7.18 -18.17
C GLY A 14 55.10 -7.18 -18.35
N SER A 15 54.38 -8.16 -17.78
CA SER A 15 52.92 -8.22 -17.82
C SER A 15 52.31 -7.38 -16.70
N ASP A 16 51.24 -6.65 -17.00
CA ASP A 16 50.40 -5.90 -16.06
C ASP A 16 49.11 -6.66 -15.68
N LYS A 17 48.78 -7.72 -16.42
CA LYS A 17 47.59 -8.56 -16.22
C LYS A 17 47.95 -10.04 -16.13
N VAL A 18 47.23 -10.78 -15.29
CA VAL A 18 47.24 -12.24 -15.24
C VAL A 18 45.80 -12.74 -15.06
N ILE A 19 45.44 -13.81 -15.76
CA ILE A 19 44.15 -14.50 -15.59
C ILE A 19 44.42 -15.80 -14.85
N ILE A 20 43.65 -16.05 -13.80
CA ILE A 20 43.74 -17.29 -13.02
C ILE A 20 42.36 -17.96 -13.05
N GLU A 21 42.33 -19.23 -13.43
CA GLU A 21 41.10 -19.98 -13.64
C GLU A 21 41.09 -21.24 -12.76
N THR A 22 39.91 -21.57 -12.23
CA THR A 22 39.70 -22.78 -11.44
C THR A 22 38.24 -23.21 -11.51
N GLN A 23 37.96 -24.43 -11.06
CA GLN A 23 36.61 -24.94 -10.88
C GLN A 23 36.34 -25.21 -9.40
N VAL A 24 35.18 -24.76 -8.92
CA VAL A 24 34.75 -24.93 -7.54
C VAL A 24 33.42 -25.69 -7.54
N PRO A 25 33.42 -27.01 -7.25
CA PRO A 25 32.18 -27.79 -7.23
C PRO A 25 31.33 -27.48 -5.99
N GLY A 26 30.01 -27.62 -6.11
CA GLY A 26 29.09 -27.53 -4.97
C GLY A 26 29.01 -26.16 -4.30
N VAL A 27 29.19 -25.08 -5.06
CA VAL A 27 28.99 -23.71 -4.57
C VAL A 27 27.52 -23.47 -4.24
N LYS A 28 27.25 -22.62 -3.25
CA LYS A 28 25.93 -22.05 -3.02
C LYS A 28 25.83 -20.77 -3.83
N ASN A 29 24.83 -20.65 -4.67
CA ASN A 29 24.66 -19.47 -5.50
C ASN A 29 24.18 -18.28 -4.67
N TRP A 30 24.53 -17.08 -5.12
CA TRP A 30 24.01 -15.82 -4.63
C TRP A 30 22.70 -15.50 -5.35
N THR A 31 21.68 -15.08 -4.60
CA THR A 31 20.40 -14.52 -5.08
C THR A 31 19.94 -13.44 -4.10
N ALA A 32 18.89 -12.67 -4.45
CA ALA A 32 18.27 -11.73 -3.52
C ALA A 32 17.52 -12.41 -2.35
N GLU A 33 17.24 -13.71 -2.46
CA GLU A 33 16.57 -14.50 -1.41
C GLU A 33 17.57 -15.27 -0.53
N THR A 34 18.70 -15.68 -1.10
CA THR A 34 19.78 -16.43 -0.45
C THR A 34 21.14 -15.80 -0.82
N PRO A 35 21.54 -14.70 -0.15
CA PRO A 35 22.73 -13.91 -0.51
C PRO A 35 24.04 -14.59 -0.05
N ASN A 36 24.35 -15.78 -0.59
CA ASN A 36 25.57 -16.51 -0.26
C ASN A 36 26.81 -15.79 -0.79
N LEU A 37 27.68 -15.35 0.11
CA LEU A 37 28.92 -14.63 -0.22
C LEU A 37 30.17 -15.44 0.11
N TYR A 38 31.21 -15.18 -0.68
CA TYR A 38 32.52 -15.80 -0.58
C TYR A 38 33.61 -14.73 -0.53
N TYR A 39 34.78 -15.14 -0.06
CA TYR A 39 35.99 -14.33 -0.15
C TYR A 39 37.02 -15.06 -1.01
N VAL A 40 37.69 -14.30 -1.88
CA VAL A 40 38.91 -14.70 -2.55
C VAL A 40 40.05 -13.84 -2.02
N GLU A 41 41.18 -14.47 -1.71
CA GLU A 41 42.40 -13.79 -1.32
C GLU A 41 43.42 -13.97 -2.45
N PHE A 42 43.84 -12.86 -3.04
CA PHE A 42 44.91 -12.81 -4.02
C PHE A 42 46.20 -12.47 -3.30
N SER A 43 47.25 -13.24 -3.55
CA SER A 43 48.60 -12.96 -3.07
C SER A 43 49.55 -12.90 -4.26
N LEU A 44 50.32 -11.81 -4.36
CA LEU A 44 51.41 -11.68 -5.32
C LEU A 44 52.69 -12.20 -4.65
N LEU A 45 53.35 -13.19 -5.25
CA LEU A 45 54.57 -13.77 -4.71
C LEU A 45 55.78 -13.39 -5.58
N TYR A 46 56.88 -13.06 -4.93
CA TYR A 46 58.20 -12.93 -5.56
C TYR A 46 59.18 -13.78 -4.77
N LYS A 47 59.88 -14.69 -5.46
CA LYS A 47 60.83 -15.65 -4.84
C LYS A 47 60.26 -16.43 -3.65
N GLY A 48 58.96 -16.76 -3.70
CA GLY A 48 58.27 -17.52 -2.65
C GLY A 48 57.73 -16.67 -1.49
N GLU A 49 58.00 -15.36 -1.47
CA GLU A 49 57.54 -14.44 -0.44
C GLU A 49 56.35 -13.60 -0.92
N VAL A 50 55.37 -13.40 -0.04
CA VAL A 50 54.18 -12.57 -0.33
C VAL A 50 54.59 -11.09 -0.35
N GLN A 51 54.45 -10.46 -1.51
CA GLN A 51 54.75 -9.04 -1.73
C GLN A 51 53.52 -8.16 -1.50
N HIS A 52 52.34 -8.67 -1.88
CA HIS A 52 51.09 -7.95 -1.77
C HIS A 52 49.93 -8.93 -1.60
N LYS A 53 48.89 -8.50 -0.88
CA LYS A 53 47.71 -9.30 -0.62
C LYS A 53 46.46 -8.44 -0.68
N VAL A 54 45.46 -8.92 -1.41
CA VAL A 54 44.12 -8.31 -1.49
C VAL A 54 43.09 -9.38 -1.17
N ARG A 55 42.06 -9.00 -0.43
CA ARG A 55 40.91 -9.86 -0.16
C ARG A 55 39.67 -9.22 -0.74
N GLN A 56 38.98 -9.92 -1.63
CA GLN A 56 37.78 -9.45 -2.31
C GLN A 56 36.59 -10.34 -1.94
N ARG A 57 35.44 -9.71 -1.70
CA ARG A 57 34.15 -10.40 -1.50
C ARG A 57 33.43 -10.53 -2.84
N PHE A 58 32.75 -11.66 -3.06
CA PHE A 58 31.99 -11.95 -4.27
C PHE A 58 30.88 -12.99 -4.02
N GLY A 59 30.00 -13.20 -5.00
CA GLY A 59 28.96 -14.24 -4.99
C GLY A 59 28.88 -14.97 -6.33
N PHE A 60 28.63 -16.29 -6.31
CA PHE A 60 28.47 -17.08 -7.53
C PHE A 60 27.05 -16.93 -8.08
N ARG A 61 26.90 -16.43 -9.30
CA ARG A 61 25.62 -16.44 -10.00
C ARG A 61 25.80 -16.28 -11.51
N THR A 62 24.73 -16.56 -12.26
CA THR A 62 24.65 -16.25 -13.69
C THR A 62 23.58 -15.20 -13.96
N ILE A 63 23.73 -14.50 -15.09
CA ILE A 63 22.73 -13.59 -15.65
C ILE A 63 22.49 -14.01 -17.08
N GLU A 64 21.23 -14.09 -17.44
CA GLU A 64 20.83 -14.30 -18.82
C GLU A 64 19.61 -13.42 -19.12
N VAL A 65 19.66 -12.70 -20.24
CA VAL A 65 18.49 -12.02 -20.79
C VAL A 65 18.03 -12.84 -21.97
N ARG A 66 16.83 -13.42 -21.85
CA ARG A 66 16.18 -14.12 -22.96
C ARG A 66 15.24 -13.16 -23.64
N GLU A 67 15.61 -12.78 -24.85
CA GLU A 67 14.85 -11.80 -25.64
C GLU A 67 13.38 -12.22 -25.76
N ASN A 68 12.46 -11.28 -25.53
CA ASN A 68 11.02 -11.52 -25.56
C ASN A 68 10.49 -12.55 -24.54
N ASP A 69 11.27 -12.91 -23.52
CA ASP A 69 10.84 -13.81 -22.44
C ASP A 69 11.05 -13.17 -21.07
N GLY A 70 12.31 -12.98 -20.64
CA GLY A 70 12.59 -12.42 -19.31
C GLY A 70 14.06 -12.37 -18.92
N LEU A 71 14.29 -11.82 -17.73
CA LEU A 71 15.57 -11.84 -17.04
C LEU A 71 15.70 -13.13 -16.23
N TYR A 72 16.84 -13.80 -16.32
CA TYR A 72 17.12 -15.04 -15.61
C TYR A 72 18.35 -14.91 -14.71
N ILE A 73 18.21 -15.36 -13.47
CA ILE A 73 19.31 -15.48 -12.50
C ILE A 73 19.42 -16.94 -12.09
N ASN A 74 20.61 -17.54 -12.28
CA ASN A 74 20.85 -18.95 -11.99
C ASN A 74 19.88 -19.91 -12.71
N GLY A 75 19.42 -19.53 -13.90
CA GLY A 75 18.47 -20.32 -14.71
C GLY A 75 17.00 -20.10 -14.37
N GLU A 76 16.68 -19.30 -13.33
CA GLU A 76 15.31 -18.97 -12.92
C GLU A 76 14.90 -17.57 -13.38
N ARG A 77 13.70 -17.44 -13.93
CA ARG A 77 13.15 -16.18 -14.42
C ARG A 77 12.80 -15.25 -13.27
N ILE A 78 13.30 -14.02 -13.22
CA ILE A 78 13.04 -13.09 -12.12
C ILE A 78 11.98 -12.07 -12.51
N LEU A 79 11.04 -11.81 -11.60
CA LEU A 79 10.16 -10.66 -11.67
C LEU A 79 10.69 -9.56 -10.75
N VAL A 80 10.94 -8.39 -11.30
CA VAL A 80 11.52 -7.26 -10.58
C VAL A 80 10.43 -6.57 -9.75
N LYS A 81 10.60 -6.63 -8.42
CA LYS A 81 9.81 -5.91 -7.43
C LYS A 81 10.69 -4.79 -6.89
N GLY A 82 10.81 -3.73 -7.68
CA GLY A 82 11.84 -2.72 -7.52
C GLY A 82 11.34 -1.36 -7.04
N VAL A 83 12.28 -0.53 -6.59
CA VAL A 83 12.08 0.88 -6.27
C VAL A 83 13.28 1.72 -6.74
N ASN A 84 13.03 2.97 -7.14
CA ASN A 84 14.07 3.95 -7.39
C ASN A 84 14.54 4.56 -6.06
N ARG A 85 15.84 4.80 -5.90
CA ARG A 85 16.41 5.36 -4.67
C ARG A 85 17.41 6.46 -4.99
N HIS A 86 17.17 7.64 -4.42
CA HIS A 86 18.17 8.67 -4.24
C HIS A 86 18.95 8.48 -2.93
N SER A 87 20.25 8.76 -2.96
CA SER A 87 21.06 8.85 -1.74
C SER A 87 20.74 10.16 -1.01
N PHE A 88 19.81 10.14 -0.04
CA PHE A 88 19.33 11.35 0.63
C PHE A 88 18.89 11.14 2.09
N ARG A 89 19.19 12.13 2.95
CA ARG A 89 18.62 12.35 4.29
C ARG A 89 18.33 13.83 4.51
N PRO A 90 17.30 14.18 5.29
CA PRO A 90 16.91 15.57 5.48
C PRO A 90 18.00 16.42 6.14
N GLU A 91 18.77 15.90 7.10
CA GLU A 91 19.81 16.65 7.82
C GLU A 91 21.11 16.81 7.02
N THR A 92 21.49 15.80 6.25
CA THR A 92 22.82 15.70 5.64
C THR A 92 22.79 15.83 4.12
N GLY A 93 21.59 15.98 3.55
CA GLY A 93 21.38 15.94 2.11
C GLY A 93 21.90 14.61 1.55
N ARG A 94 22.91 14.67 0.68
CA ARG A 94 23.44 13.49 -0.02
C ARG A 94 24.58 12.77 0.70
N ALA A 95 24.94 13.21 1.92
CA ALA A 95 26.01 12.61 2.71
C ALA A 95 25.45 11.56 3.68
N LEU A 96 25.32 10.32 3.21
CA LEU A 96 24.76 9.22 3.99
C LEU A 96 25.80 8.55 4.90
N SER A 97 25.36 8.13 6.08
CA SER A 97 26.14 7.26 6.96
C SER A 97 26.00 5.78 6.59
N TYR A 98 26.77 4.90 7.24
CA TYR A 98 26.61 3.46 7.09
C TYR A 98 25.27 2.98 7.64
N ALA A 99 24.81 3.59 8.74
CA ALA A 99 23.52 3.28 9.34
C ALA A 99 22.37 3.64 8.39
N ASP A 100 22.49 4.76 7.67
CA ASP A 100 21.50 5.20 6.68
C ASP A 100 21.37 4.18 5.55
N ASN A 101 22.49 3.80 4.95
CA ASN A 101 22.50 2.82 3.86
C ASN A 101 21.95 1.45 4.32
N LEU A 102 22.27 1.02 5.54
CA LEU A 102 21.70 -0.21 6.10
C LEU A 102 20.19 -0.10 6.32
N ALA A 103 19.71 1.03 6.83
CA ALA A 103 18.29 1.28 7.07
C ALA A 103 17.49 1.21 5.77
N ASP A 104 17.98 1.83 4.69
CA ASP A 104 17.33 1.81 3.37
C ASP A 104 17.14 0.37 2.88
N VAL A 105 18.23 -0.41 2.85
CA VAL A 105 18.17 -1.81 2.37
C VAL A 105 17.18 -2.63 3.20
N LYS A 106 17.16 -2.44 4.53
CA LYS A 106 16.23 -3.16 5.42
C LYS A 106 14.77 -2.79 5.16
N ILE A 107 14.45 -1.52 4.96
CA ILE A 107 13.07 -1.06 4.73
C ILE A 107 12.58 -1.52 3.36
N ILE A 108 13.44 -1.44 2.33
CA ILE A 108 13.15 -2.00 0.99
C ILE A 108 12.83 -3.50 1.11
N LYS A 109 13.65 -4.26 1.85
CA LYS A 109 13.40 -5.68 2.13
C LYS A 109 12.10 -5.91 2.91
N GLU A 110 11.77 -5.06 3.87
CA GLU A 110 10.55 -5.16 4.69
C GLU A 110 9.27 -5.01 3.85
N MET A 111 9.34 -4.30 2.72
CA MET A 111 8.25 -4.21 1.73
C MET A 111 8.19 -5.39 0.76
N ASN A 112 8.92 -6.48 1.02
CA ASN A 112 9.02 -7.66 0.15
C ASN A 112 9.59 -7.35 -1.26
N MET A 113 10.35 -6.25 -1.40
CA MET A 113 11.06 -5.91 -2.63
C MET A 113 12.31 -6.78 -2.83
N ASN A 114 12.72 -6.92 -4.08
CA ASN A 114 13.92 -7.66 -4.47
C ASN A 114 14.93 -6.84 -5.28
N ALA A 115 14.61 -5.61 -5.66
CA ALA A 115 15.48 -4.79 -6.51
C ALA A 115 15.47 -3.30 -6.15
N VAL A 116 16.54 -2.61 -6.53
CA VAL A 116 16.68 -1.16 -6.41
C VAL A 116 17.39 -0.58 -7.63
N ARG A 117 16.89 0.54 -8.13
CA ARG A 117 17.54 1.33 -9.18
C ARG A 117 18.16 2.58 -8.57
N MET A 118 19.42 2.84 -8.92
CA MET A 118 20.18 3.98 -8.39
C MET A 118 19.96 5.23 -9.26
N SER A 119 18.77 5.80 -9.15
CA SER A 119 18.39 7.01 -9.86
C SER A 119 19.21 8.21 -9.36
N HIS A 120 19.93 8.98 -10.16
CA HIS A 120 20.41 8.68 -11.52
C HIS A 120 21.94 8.81 -11.52
N TYR A 121 22.61 8.05 -10.65
CA TYR A 121 24.06 8.11 -10.43
C TYR A 121 24.56 6.88 -9.65
N PRO A 122 25.87 6.59 -9.70
CA PRO A 122 26.41 5.45 -8.96
C PRO A 122 26.19 5.62 -7.45
N PRO A 123 25.77 4.56 -6.74
CA PRO A 123 25.49 4.64 -5.31
C PRO A 123 26.77 4.74 -4.49
N ASP A 124 26.59 5.00 -3.20
CA ASP A 124 27.60 4.77 -2.17
C ASP A 124 28.08 3.31 -2.21
N ALA A 125 29.40 3.08 -2.16
CA ALA A 125 29.95 1.72 -2.21
C ALA A 125 29.44 0.82 -1.07
N ILE A 126 29.21 1.42 0.11
CA ILE A 126 28.68 0.73 1.28
C ILE A 126 27.22 0.29 1.09
N PHE A 127 26.44 1.02 0.29
CA PHE A 127 25.09 0.58 -0.07
C PHE A 127 25.14 -0.74 -0.86
N LEU A 128 26.04 -0.83 -1.85
CA LEU A 128 26.25 -2.07 -2.63
C LEU A 128 26.70 -3.23 -1.73
N ASP A 129 27.55 -2.97 -0.74
CA ASP A 129 27.96 -3.96 0.24
C ASP A 129 26.79 -4.51 1.07
N TYR A 130 25.80 -3.68 1.40
CA TYR A 130 24.58 -4.13 2.07
C TYR A 130 23.63 -4.85 1.11
N CYS A 131 23.46 -4.39 -0.13
CA CYS A 131 22.70 -5.11 -1.15
C CYS A 131 23.25 -6.51 -1.42
N ASP A 132 24.57 -6.67 -1.45
CA ASP A 132 25.23 -7.98 -1.55
C ASP A 132 24.92 -8.88 -0.36
N SER A 133 24.88 -8.31 0.85
CA SER A 133 24.77 -9.06 2.11
C SER A 133 23.35 -9.43 2.47
N LEU A 134 22.40 -8.53 2.21
CA LEU A 134 20.99 -8.65 2.58
C LEU A 134 20.13 -9.11 1.39
N GLY A 135 20.66 -9.06 0.17
CA GLY A 135 20.00 -9.56 -1.03
C GLY A 135 19.07 -8.54 -1.68
N LEU A 136 19.62 -7.67 -2.52
CA LEU A 136 18.88 -6.86 -3.49
C LEU A 136 19.58 -6.91 -4.85
N TYR A 137 18.80 -7.00 -5.91
CA TYR A 137 19.27 -6.78 -7.28
C TYR A 137 19.41 -5.28 -7.55
N VAL A 138 20.57 -4.86 -8.03
CA VAL A 138 20.89 -3.44 -8.23
C VAL A 138 21.02 -3.13 -9.72
N MET A 139 20.33 -2.07 -10.16
CA MET A 139 20.63 -1.37 -11.40
C MET A 139 21.53 -0.17 -11.07
N ASN A 140 22.81 -0.26 -11.44
CA ASN A 140 23.79 0.79 -11.18
C ASN A 140 23.91 1.72 -12.40
N GLU A 141 23.70 3.01 -12.20
CA GLU A 141 23.42 3.97 -13.26
C GLU A 141 24.56 4.98 -13.41
N LEU A 142 25.07 5.14 -14.63
CA LEU A 142 25.93 6.26 -14.99
C LEU A 142 25.13 7.55 -14.86
N ALA A 143 25.75 8.59 -14.30
CA ALA A 143 25.10 9.88 -14.15
C ALA A 143 24.66 10.47 -15.51
N GLY A 144 23.48 11.08 -15.51
CA GLY A 144 22.85 11.69 -16.69
C GLY A 144 21.33 11.66 -16.56
N TRP A 145 20.65 12.77 -16.90
CA TRP A 145 19.18 12.86 -16.79
C TRP A 145 18.54 13.49 -18.02
N HIS A 146 18.30 14.80 -18.09
CA HIS A 146 17.88 15.43 -19.37
C HIS A 146 19.06 15.89 -20.23
N GLY A 147 20.27 15.83 -19.66
CA GLY A 147 21.54 16.05 -20.35
C GLY A 147 22.46 14.84 -20.22
N LYS A 148 23.31 14.63 -21.24
CA LYS A 148 24.27 13.53 -21.32
C LYS A 148 25.71 14.02 -21.30
N TYR A 149 26.62 13.18 -20.84
CA TYR A 149 28.05 13.40 -21.07
C TYR A 149 28.41 13.12 -22.53
N ASP A 150 29.38 13.86 -23.06
CA ASP A 150 30.03 13.51 -24.33
C ASP A 150 30.84 12.20 -24.20
N THR A 151 31.33 11.69 -25.33
CA THR A 151 32.04 10.40 -25.38
C THR A 151 33.42 10.46 -24.71
N GLU A 152 34.08 11.61 -24.71
CA GLU A 152 35.41 11.76 -24.11
C GLU A 152 35.34 11.71 -22.57
N VAL A 153 34.41 12.44 -21.98
CA VAL A 153 34.19 12.45 -20.52
C VAL A 153 33.45 11.19 -20.11
N GLY A 154 32.41 10.82 -20.83
CA GLY A 154 31.57 9.67 -20.51
C GLY A 154 32.35 8.35 -20.48
N SER A 155 33.28 8.12 -21.41
CA SER A 155 34.10 6.90 -21.41
C SER A 155 34.99 6.78 -20.17
N LYS A 156 35.54 7.89 -19.68
CA LYS A 156 36.30 7.95 -18.42
C LYS A 156 35.40 7.64 -17.23
N LEU A 157 34.20 8.21 -17.16
CA LEU A 157 33.25 7.96 -16.07
C LEU A 157 32.72 6.52 -16.05
N VAL A 158 32.43 5.93 -17.23
CA VAL A 158 32.03 4.51 -17.35
C VAL A 158 33.14 3.61 -16.83
N LYS A 159 34.41 3.89 -17.17
CA LYS A 159 35.56 3.17 -16.65
C LYS A 159 35.63 3.23 -15.13
N GLU A 160 35.56 4.43 -14.54
CA GLU A 160 35.65 4.59 -13.07
C GLU A 160 34.50 3.87 -12.35
N MET A 161 33.26 4.01 -12.82
CA MET A 161 32.09 3.34 -12.23
C MET A 161 32.25 1.81 -12.27
N ILE A 162 32.55 1.25 -13.44
CA ILE A 162 32.61 -0.21 -13.60
C ILE A 162 33.80 -0.78 -12.86
N THR A 163 35.00 -0.18 -12.98
CA THR A 163 36.19 -0.73 -12.30
C THR A 163 36.05 -0.71 -10.78
N ARG A 164 35.32 0.27 -10.22
CA ARG A 164 34.96 0.31 -8.80
C ARG A 164 33.99 -0.81 -8.41
N ASP A 165 32.93 -1.02 -9.20
CA ASP A 165 31.75 -1.75 -8.75
C ASP A 165 31.58 -3.16 -9.34
N VAL A 166 32.37 -3.55 -10.35
CA VAL A 166 32.18 -4.77 -11.16
C VAL A 166 32.13 -6.09 -10.36
N ASN A 167 32.71 -6.13 -9.17
CA ASN A 167 32.80 -7.32 -8.33
C ASN A 167 31.57 -7.56 -7.44
N HIS A 168 30.62 -6.61 -7.38
CA HIS A 168 29.39 -6.77 -6.61
C HIS A 168 28.44 -7.79 -7.28
N PRO A 169 28.08 -8.91 -6.62
CA PRO A 169 27.09 -9.83 -7.14
C PRO A 169 25.69 -9.19 -7.25
N SER A 170 25.37 -8.19 -6.42
CA SER A 170 24.08 -7.48 -6.45
C SER A 170 23.82 -6.73 -7.75
N ILE A 171 24.84 -6.18 -8.41
CA ILE A 171 24.65 -5.41 -9.64
C ILE A 171 24.31 -6.34 -10.79
N ILE A 172 23.08 -6.32 -11.28
CA ILE A 172 22.63 -7.21 -12.37
C ILE A 172 22.37 -6.48 -13.68
N TRP A 173 22.36 -5.13 -13.63
CA TRP A 173 22.32 -4.26 -14.80
C TRP A 173 23.29 -3.10 -14.61
N TRP A 174 23.81 -2.62 -15.74
CA TRP A 174 24.28 -1.25 -15.86
C TRP A 174 23.20 -0.40 -16.51
N SER A 175 23.14 0.88 -16.17
CA SER A 175 22.28 1.86 -16.81
C SER A 175 23.14 3.02 -17.32
N ASN A 176 22.84 3.50 -18.53
CA ASN A 176 23.58 4.58 -19.17
C ASN A 176 22.71 5.84 -19.13
N GLY A 177 22.65 6.56 -18.00
CA GLY A 177 21.82 7.75 -17.84
C GLY A 177 20.32 7.48 -17.77
N ASN A 178 19.53 8.55 -17.67
CA ASN A 178 18.06 8.53 -17.60
C ASN A 178 17.45 9.41 -18.70
N GLU A 179 16.16 9.29 -19.04
CA GLU A 179 15.33 10.28 -19.79
C GLU A 179 16.00 11.17 -20.88
N GLY A 180 16.81 10.57 -21.77
CA GLY A 180 17.49 11.29 -22.86
C GLY A 180 18.91 11.77 -22.54
N GLY A 181 19.32 11.68 -21.28
CA GLY A 181 20.67 11.91 -20.76
C GLY A 181 21.65 10.77 -21.01
N PHE A 182 21.32 9.88 -21.95
CA PHE A 182 22.13 8.75 -22.35
C PHE A 182 23.00 9.05 -23.57
N ASN A 183 24.20 8.49 -23.62
CA ASN A 183 25.07 8.54 -24.80
C ASN A 183 25.33 7.13 -25.33
N TYR A 184 24.71 6.77 -26.45
CA TYR A 184 24.81 5.44 -27.06
C TYR A 184 26.24 5.06 -27.48
N GLU A 185 27.12 6.03 -27.74
CA GLU A 185 28.53 5.77 -28.06
C GLU A 185 29.31 5.22 -26.85
N LEU A 186 28.76 5.32 -25.64
CA LEU A 186 29.38 4.79 -24.43
C LEU A 186 29.17 3.28 -24.23
N GLU A 187 28.17 2.67 -24.89
CA GLU A 187 27.80 1.26 -24.69
C GLU A 187 28.99 0.28 -24.84
N PRO A 188 29.86 0.41 -25.86
CA PRO A 188 31.03 -0.47 -26.00
C PRO A 188 31.96 -0.45 -24.77
N TYR A 189 32.09 0.70 -24.09
CA TYR A 189 32.94 0.83 -22.91
C TYR A 189 32.38 0.09 -21.69
N PHE A 190 31.04 -0.02 -21.58
CA PHE A 190 30.44 -0.87 -20.54
C PHE A 190 30.89 -2.31 -20.70
N HIS A 191 30.84 -2.82 -21.93
CA HIS A 191 31.30 -4.17 -22.23
C HIS A 191 32.82 -4.30 -22.16
N GLU A 192 33.59 -3.29 -22.53
CA GLU A 192 35.05 -3.30 -22.40
C GLU A 192 35.49 -3.56 -20.95
N TYR A 193 34.88 -2.86 -20.00
CA TYR A 193 35.28 -2.91 -18.59
C TYR A 193 34.54 -3.95 -17.75
N ASP A 194 33.36 -4.42 -18.17
CA ASP A 194 32.65 -5.50 -17.47
C ASP A 194 32.95 -6.88 -18.07
N PRO A 195 33.77 -7.73 -17.41
CA PRO A 195 34.08 -9.07 -17.89
C PRO A 195 32.85 -10.00 -17.87
N GLN A 196 31.81 -9.68 -17.11
CA GLN A 196 30.57 -10.48 -17.06
C GLN A 196 29.61 -10.12 -18.19
N LYS A 197 29.87 -9.02 -18.92
CA LYS A 197 29.00 -8.52 -20.00
C LYS A 197 27.55 -8.36 -19.55
N ARG A 198 27.33 -7.78 -18.37
CA ARG A 198 25.98 -7.57 -17.85
C ARG A 198 25.17 -6.69 -18.83
N PRO A 199 23.83 -6.85 -18.85
CA PRO A 199 22.98 -6.02 -19.70
C PRO A 199 23.13 -4.53 -19.38
N VAL A 200 23.18 -3.71 -20.42
CA VAL A 200 23.16 -2.25 -20.33
C VAL A 200 21.76 -1.76 -20.70
N LEU A 201 21.10 -1.07 -19.77
CA LEU A 201 19.77 -0.52 -19.94
C LEU A 201 19.81 0.98 -20.17
N TYR A 202 18.70 1.46 -20.74
CA TYR A 202 18.44 2.86 -21.01
C TYR A 202 17.06 3.18 -20.43
N PRO A 203 16.96 3.57 -19.14
CA PRO A 203 15.74 4.10 -18.58
C PRO A 203 15.11 5.14 -19.53
N TRP A 204 13.79 5.09 -19.69
CA TRP A 204 13.01 5.83 -20.69
C TRP A 204 13.07 5.35 -22.16
N ALA A 205 14.09 4.59 -22.58
CA ALA A 205 14.29 4.17 -23.96
C ALA A 205 14.29 2.66 -24.18
N ASN A 206 13.52 2.21 -25.17
CA ASN A 206 13.38 0.79 -25.49
C ASN A 206 14.57 0.28 -26.30
N ARG A 207 15.53 -0.36 -25.63
CA ARG A 207 16.78 -0.85 -26.24
C ARG A 207 17.26 -2.09 -25.50
N ASN A 208 18.12 -2.88 -26.17
CA ASN A 208 18.74 -4.07 -25.61
C ASN A 208 17.74 -5.11 -25.07
N GLY A 209 16.58 -5.19 -25.73
CA GLY A 209 15.54 -6.18 -25.41
C GLY A 209 14.61 -5.80 -24.26
N PHE A 210 14.66 -4.56 -23.75
CA PHE A 210 13.79 -4.09 -22.66
C PHE A 210 12.89 -2.92 -23.11
N GLU A 211 11.66 -2.92 -22.63
CA GLU A 211 10.72 -1.79 -22.66
C GLU A 211 10.75 -1.12 -21.28
N THR A 212 11.42 0.02 -21.18
CA THR A 212 11.77 0.71 -19.93
C THR A 212 11.04 2.04 -19.76
N LYS A 213 10.07 2.36 -20.63
CA LYS A 213 9.38 3.65 -20.62
C LYS A 213 8.72 3.92 -19.26
N HIS A 214 8.82 5.17 -18.81
CA HIS A 214 8.25 5.59 -17.54
C HIS A 214 6.75 5.87 -17.61
N TYR A 215 6.06 5.61 -16.50
CA TYR A 215 4.74 6.13 -16.15
C TYR A 215 3.60 5.93 -17.16
N ARG A 216 3.71 4.91 -18.02
CA ARG A 216 2.61 4.49 -18.89
C ARG A 216 1.35 4.28 -18.06
N SER A 217 0.22 4.77 -18.56
CA SER A 217 -1.08 4.49 -17.96
C SER A 217 -1.36 2.99 -17.95
N TYR A 218 -2.40 2.58 -17.21
CA TYR A 218 -2.82 1.20 -17.17
C TYR A 218 -3.15 0.65 -18.59
N GLY A 219 -3.89 1.43 -19.39
CA GLY A 219 -4.26 1.05 -20.76
C GLY A 219 -3.07 0.97 -21.70
N GLU A 220 -2.20 1.98 -21.71
CA GLU A 220 -0.98 1.95 -22.52
C GLU A 220 -0.09 0.77 -22.16
N SER A 221 0.03 0.45 -20.86
CA SER A 221 0.82 -0.70 -20.42
C SER A 221 0.29 -2.00 -21.03
N GLN A 222 -1.04 -2.19 -21.10
CA GLN A 222 -1.63 -3.36 -21.77
C GLN A 222 -1.29 -3.43 -23.26
N ASP A 223 -1.30 -2.28 -23.95
CA ASP A 223 -1.00 -2.24 -25.38
C ASP A 223 0.49 -2.46 -25.66
N PHE A 224 1.38 -1.81 -24.92
CA PHE A 224 2.82 -1.92 -25.12
C PHE A 224 3.37 -3.29 -24.71
N MET A 225 2.75 -3.94 -23.72
CA MET A 225 3.05 -5.34 -23.44
C MET A 225 2.75 -6.27 -24.62
N ARG A 226 2.09 -5.85 -25.70
CA ARG A 226 1.94 -6.66 -26.94
C ARG A 226 3.08 -6.47 -27.95
N ASN A 227 3.91 -5.44 -27.79
CA ASN A 227 5.07 -5.15 -28.67
C ASN A 227 6.37 -5.80 -28.15
N PRO A 228 7.31 -6.28 -28.99
CA PRO A 228 8.53 -6.98 -28.56
C PRO A 228 9.34 -6.31 -27.43
N GLY A 229 10.07 -7.12 -26.65
CA GLY A 229 10.88 -6.70 -25.50
C GLY A 229 10.38 -7.21 -24.14
N ILE A 230 11.22 -7.18 -23.12
CA ILE A 230 10.83 -7.46 -21.74
C ILE A 230 10.19 -6.20 -21.18
N PHE A 231 8.92 -6.26 -20.79
CA PHE A 231 8.20 -5.11 -20.22
C PHE A 231 8.65 -4.91 -18.77
N MET A 232 9.45 -3.89 -18.53
CA MET A 232 10.03 -3.58 -17.22
C MET A 232 10.23 -2.06 -17.09
N PRO A 233 9.15 -1.29 -16.84
CA PRO A 233 9.26 0.14 -16.63
C PRO A 233 10.26 0.44 -15.50
N THR A 234 11.24 1.31 -15.80
CA THR A 234 12.23 1.74 -14.81
C THR A 234 11.69 2.78 -13.83
N GLU A 235 10.49 3.32 -14.11
CA GLU A 235 9.70 4.16 -13.20
C GLU A 235 8.21 3.94 -13.51
N PHE A 236 7.40 3.57 -12.50
CA PHE A 236 5.94 3.49 -12.63
C PHE A 236 5.24 3.84 -11.30
N LEU A 237 3.95 4.18 -11.38
CA LEU A 237 3.10 4.56 -10.24
C LEU A 237 3.74 5.61 -9.31
N HIS A 238 4.00 6.80 -9.88
CA HIS A 238 4.63 7.90 -9.17
C HIS A 238 3.82 8.37 -7.94
N GLY A 239 4.40 8.28 -6.73
CA GLY A 239 3.72 8.55 -5.45
C GLY A 239 3.79 9.97 -4.88
N LEU A 240 3.45 10.99 -5.67
CA LEU A 240 3.46 12.37 -5.15
C LEU A 240 2.47 12.52 -3.98
N TYR A 241 2.93 13.00 -2.82
CA TYR A 241 2.20 13.12 -1.56
C TYR A 241 1.52 11.78 -1.15
N ASP A 242 2.20 10.67 -1.44
CA ASP A 242 1.77 9.26 -1.43
C ASP A 242 0.44 8.97 -2.13
N GLY A 243 0.14 9.80 -3.13
CA GLY A 243 -0.77 9.48 -4.22
C GLY A 243 -0.01 8.83 -5.39
N GLY A 244 -0.25 7.54 -5.60
CA GLY A 244 0.51 6.65 -6.48
C GLY A 244 0.99 5.44 -5.68
N HIS A 245 2.12 4.84 -6.03
CA HIS A 245 2.68 3.66 -5.35
C HIS A 245 1.68 2.53 -5.14
N GLY A 246 1.18 2.35 -3.90
CA GLY A 246 0.20 1.34 -3.56
C GLY A 246 -1.15 1.54 -4.27
N ALA A 247 -1.51 2.78 -4.60
CA ALA A 247 -2.70 3.09 -5.38
C ALA A 247 -2.51 2.65 -6.84
N GLY A 248 -3.23 1.59 -7.23
CA GLY A 248 -3.10 0.95 -8.54
C GLY A 248 -2.05 -0.14 -8.66
N LEU A 249 -1.23 -0.40 -7.62
CA LEU A 249 -0.19 -1.42 -7.69
C LEU A 249 -0.76 -2.81 -7.92
N TRP A 250 -1.81 -3.18 -7.18
CA TRP A 250 -2.47 -4.47 -7.36
C TRP A 250 -2.93 -4.67 -8.80
N ASP A 251 -3.57 -3.65 -9.37
CA ASP A 251 -4.00 -3.69 -10.76
C ASP A 251 -2.81 -3.88 -11.69
N MET A 252 -1.84 -2.96 -11.66
CA MET A 252 -0.67 -3.03 -12.53
C MET A 252 0.04 -4.37 -12.41
N TRP A 253 0.26 -4.86 -11.19
CA TRP A 253 0.96 -6.11 -10.91
C TRP A 253 0.22 -7.34 -11.42
N GLU A 254 -1.09 -7.47 -11.14
CA GLU A 254 -1.90 -8.61 -11.62
C GLU A 254 -2.02 -8.63 -13.15
N MET A 255 -2.10 -7.45 -13.77
CA MET A 255 -2.13 -7.32 -15.22
C MET A 255 -0.80 -7.75 -15.84
N GLN A 256 0.31 -7.27 -15.29
CA GLN A 256 1.66 -7.62 -15.75
C GLN A 256 1.93 -9.11 -15.57
N CYS A 257 1.63 -9.70 -14.40
CA CYS A 257 1.89 -11.12 -14.10
C CYS A 257 1.19 -12.11 -15.04
N ARG A 258 0.15 -11.70 -15.77
CA ARG A 258 -0.52 -12.54 -16.79
C ARG A 258 0.18 -12.50 -18.14
N HIS A 259 1.11 -11.57 -18.34
CA HIS A 259 1.80 -11.39 -19.59
C HIS A 259 3.11 -12.18 -19.62
N PRO A 260 3.37 -13.01 -20.66
CA PRO A 260 4.57 -13.85 -20.72
C PRO A 260 5.87 -13.05 -20.82
N ARG A 261 5.82 -11.73 -21.00
CA ARG A 261 6.99 -10.84 -21.13
C ARG A 261 7.16 -9.87 -19.96
N ASN A 262 6.44 -10.13 -18.87
CA ASN A 262 6.58 -9.36 -17.65
C ASN A 262 8.00 -9.48 -17.09
N GLY A 263 8.65 -8.33 -16.93
CA GLY A 263 9.90 -8.19 -16.19
C GLY A 263 9.71 -7.59 -14.80
N GLY A 264 8.51 -7.16 -14.42
CA GLY A 264 8.24 -6.38 -13.20
C GLY A 264 8.46 -4.88 -13.44
N GLY A 265 9.04 -4.17 -12.47
CA GLY A 265 9.34 -2.74 -12.62
C GLY A 265 9.86 -2.07 -11.36
N PHE A 266 10.06 -0.75 -11.41
CA PHE A 266 10.56 0.05 -10.29
C PHE A 266 9.62 1.21 -9.93
N LEU A 267 9.12 1.22 -8.69
CA LEU A 267 8.30 2.32 -8.17
C LEU A 267 9.11 3.62 -8.04
N TRP A 268 8.47 4.78 -8.20
CA TRP A 268 9.10 6.09 -8.06
C TRP A 268 8.46 6.90 -6.92
N VAL A 269 9.14 7.15 -5.79
CA VAL A 269 10.52 6.81 -5.36
C VAL A 269 10.53 6.26 -3.92
N PHE A 270 11.67 5.77 -3.42
CA PHE A 270 11.79 5.15 -2.09
C PHE A 270 11.36 6.07 -0.93
N ALA A 271 11.97 7.25 -0.79
CA ALA A 271 11.75 8.15 0.34
C ALA A 271 11.60 9.60 -0.13
N ASP A 272 10.88 10.42 0.63
CA ASP A 272 10.80 11.86 0.42
C ASP A 272 12.19 12.54 0.56
N GLU A 273 12.44 13.53 -0.29
CA GLU A 273 13.74 14.22 -0.43
C GLU A 273 13.69 15.67 0.09
N GLY A 274 12.96 15.89 1.18
CA GLY A 274 12.83 17.20 1.80
C GLY A 274 14.05 17.57 2.62
N VAL A 275 14.61 18.76 2.41
CA VAL A 275 15.78 19.23 3.18
C VAL A 275 15.32 19.80 4.51
N MET A 276 15.99 19.47 5.60
CA MET A 276 15.75 20.10 6.89
C MET A 276 16.26 21.55 6.90
N ARG A 277 15.36 22.48 7.21
CA ARG A 277 15.61 23.91 7.31
C ARG A 277 15.87 24.28 8.77
N SER A 278 17.14 24.38 9.14
CA SER A 278 17.56 24.83 10.49
C SER A 278 17.13 26.28 10.78
N ASP A 279 16.98 27.10 9.74
CA ASP A 279 16.42 28.46 9.82
C ASP A 279 14.90 28.49 10.02
N MET A 280 14.22 27.35 9.88
CA MET A 280 12.77 27.20 10.06
C MET A 280 12.44 26.16 11.13
N ASN A 281 13.19 26.17 12.24
CA ASN A 281 12.97 25.31 13.40
C ASN A 281 12.91 23.80 13.05
N GLY A 282 13.76 23.37 12.11
CA GLY A 282 13.85 21.96 11.70
C GLY A 282 12.77 21.52 10.70
N LYS A 283 12.00 22.44 10.11
CA LYS A 283 11.00 22.12 9.08
C LYS A 283 11.64 21.34 7.92
N ILE A 284 10.97 20.29 7.46
CA ILE A 284 11.29 19.61 6.21
C ILE A 284 10.73 20.41 5.03
N ASP A 285 11.58 20.77 4.08
CA ASP A 285 11.24 21.55 2.89
C ASP A 285 11.40 20.70 1.62
N ASN A 286 10.26 20.26 1.09
CA ASN A 286 10.15 19.52 -0.17
C ASN A 286 10.09 20.42 -1.41
N VAL A 287 10.23 21.74 -1.25
CA VAL A 287 10.09 22.75 -2.33
C VAL A 287 8.79 22.53 -3.10
N GLY A 288 7.67 22.52 -2.37
CA GLY A 288 6.36 22.17 -2.92
C GLY A 288 6.28 20.68 -3.21
N ASN A 289 6.16 20.31 -4.49
CA ASN A 289 5.90 18.94 -4.94
C ASN A 289 7.13 18.26 -5.60
N TYR A 290 8.33 18.77 -5.33
CA TYR A 290 9.56 18.26 -5.93
C TYR A 290 10.26 17.19 -5.09
N GLY A 291 10.09 17.21 -3.76
CA GLY A 291 10.67 16.21 -2.86
C GLY A 291 9.67 15.27 -2.20
N ALA A 292 8.36 15.47 -2.39
CA ALA A 292 7.32 14.73 -1.69
C ALA A 292 6.82 13.49 -2.47
N ASP A 293 7.72 12.64 -2.93
CA ASP A 293 7.43 11.56 -3.90
C ASP A 293 7.59 10.13 -3.33
N GLY A 294 7.92 10.02 -2.04
CA GLY A 294 8.35 8.80 -1.35
C GLY A 294 7.24 7.81 -1.02
N ILE A 295 7.62 6.53 -0.87
CA ILE A 295 6.78 5.50 -0.21
C ILE A 295 6.81 5.68 1.31
N VAL A 296 7.93 6.21 1.81
CA VAL A 296 8.15 6.57 3.20
C VAL A 296 8.57 8.04 3.29
N GLY A 297 8.31 8.66 4.43
CA GLY A 297 8.77 10.02 4.72
C GLY A 297 10.31 10.14 4.77
N PRO A 298 10.83 11.36 4.95
CA PRO A 298 12.26 11.67 4.90
C PRO A 298 13.07 10.99 6.03
N HIS A 299 12.42 10.61 7.13
CA HIS A 299 12.98 9.82 8.22
C HIS A 299 12.48 8.38 8.23
N HIS A 300 11.92 7.94 7.10
CA HIS A 300 11.33 6.63 6.87
C HIS A 300 10.01 6.35 7.62
N GLU A 301 9.23 7.39 7.89
CA GLU A 301 7.88 7.25 8.37
C GLU A 301 7.06 6.41 7.38
N LYS A 302 6.41 5.35 7.86
CA LYS A 302 5.72 4.39 7.01
C LYS A 302 4.29 4.87 6.71
N GLU A 303 3.97 5.00 5.43
CA GLU A 303 2.65 5.42 4.96
C GLU A 303 1.81 4.23 4.46
N GLY A 304 0.55 4.48 4.09
CA GLY A 304 -0.36 3.43 3.61
C GLY A 304 0.19 2.62 2.42
N SER A 305 0.96 3.25 1.52
CA SER A 305 1.60 2.53 0.40
C SER A 305 2.66 1.52 0.84
N PHE A 306 3.42 1.78 1.91
CA PHE A 306 4.40 0.84 2.46
C PHE A 306 3.75 -0.52 2.73
N TYR A 307 2.62 -0.50 3.45
CA TYR A 307 1.88 -1.71 3.83
C TYR A 307 1.19 -2.35 2.63
N THR A 308 0.66 -1.54 1.70
CA THR A 308 0.09 -2.03 0.44
C THR A 308 1.12 -2.85 -0.34
N ILE A 309 2.30 -2.28 -0.57
CA ILE A 309 3.39 -2.93 -1.32
C ILE A 309 3.80 -4.22 -0.62
N ARG A 310 4.01 -4.16 0.70
CA ARG A 310 4.35 -5.33 1.50
C ARG A 310 3.35 -6.48 1.31
N GLN A 311 2.05 -6.20 1.27
CA GLN A 311 1.04 -7.22 1.02
C GLN A 311 1.07 -7.74 -0.43
N VAL A 312 0.98 -6.83 -1.42
CA VAL A 312 0.85 -7.20 -2.84
C VAL A 312 2.06 -8.01 -3.31
N TRP A 313 3.26 -7.62 -2.88
CA TRP A 313 4.51 -8.26 -3.28
C TRP A 313 4.97 -9.38 -2.34
N SER A 314 4.15 -9.75 -1.37
CA SER A 314 4.42 -10.87 -0.48
C SER A 314 4.79 -12.14 -1.27
N PRO A 315 5.95 -12.78 -0.96
CA PRO A 315 6.35 -14.05 -1.55
C PRO A 315 5.54 -15.25 -1.05
N ILE A 316 4.66 -15.06 -0.07
CA ILE A 316 3.71 -16.08 0.40
C ILE A 316 2.32 -15.48 0.30
N TYR A 317 1.41 -16.19 -0.35
CA TYR A 317 0.00 -15.81 -0.40
C TYR A 317 -0.87 -16.90 0.21
N LEU A 318 -1.82 -16.49 1.05
CA LEU A 318 -2.75 -17.37 1.76
C LEU A 318 -4.19 -17.02 1.42
N LYS A 319 -5.00 -18.05 1.15
CA LYS A 319 -6.45 -17.92 0.94
C LYS A 319 -7.18 -19.07 1.65
N PRO A 320 -8.25 -18.83 2.44
CA PRO A 320 -9.04 -19.90 3.03
C PRO A 320 -9.55 -20.89 1.96
N ALA A 321 -9.36 -22.19 2.19
CA ALA A 321 -9.63 -23.22 1.18
C ALA A 321 -11.12 -23.39 0.83
N ASN A 322 -12.02 -23.00 1.75
CA ASN A 322 -13.47 -23.04 1.57
C ASN A 322 -14.05 -21.75 1.00
N GLN A 323 -13.26 -20.69 0.82
CA GLN A 323 -13.74 -19.50 0.11
C GLN A 323 -13.95 -19.85 -1.37
N PRO A 324 -15.11 -19.51 -1.96
CA PRO A 324 -15.45 -19.96 -3.29
C PRO A 324 -14.37 -19.52 -4.31
N GLN A 325 -13.92 -20.49 -5.11
CA GLN A 325 -13.05 -20.28 -6.27
C GLN A 325 -13.90 -19.70 -7.39
N VAL A 326 -14.31 -18.46 -7.24
CA VAL A 326 -15.18 -17.87 -8.24
C VAL A 326 -14.32 -17.51 -9.46
N ARG A 327 -14.71 -17.98 -10.65
CA ARG A 327 -14.12 -17.54 -11.94
C ARG A 327 -14.59 -16.12 -12.22
N LEU A 328 -13.96 -15.18 -11.54
CA LEU A 328 -14.42 -13.80 -11.45
C LEU A 328 -13.80 -12.89 -12.51
N HIS A 329 -14.54 -11.85 -12.88
CA HIS A 329 -13.94 -10.67 -13.49
C HIS A 329 -13.01 -9.99 -12.46
N ARG A 330 -12.06 -9.19 -12.96
CA ARG A 330 -10.87 -8.78 -12.18
C ARG A 330 -11.18 -8.04 -10.87
N GLU A 331 -12.22 -7.21 -10.87
CA GLU A 331 -12.66 -6.46 -9.70
C GLU A 331 -13.24 -7.37 -8.61
N GLU A 332 -14.00 -8.38 -9.01
CA GLU A 332 -14.57 -9.34 -8.08
C GLU A 332 -13.46 -10.26 -7.53
N LYS A 333 -12.43 -10.60 -8.32
CA LYS A 333 -11.23 -11.30 -7.82
C LYS A 333 -10.51 -10.47 -6.76
N MET A 334 -10.29 -9.17 -7.00
CA MET A 334 -9.70 -8.26 -6.00
C MET A 334 -10.52 -8.24 -4.70
N ARG A 335 -11.85 -8.12 -4.80
CA ARG A 335 -12.75 -8.18 -3.63
C ARG A 335 -12.66 -9.51 -2.89
N ALA A 336 -12.58 -10.63 -3.62
CA ALA A 336 -12.43 -11.95 -3.03
C ALA A 336 -11.07 -12.12 -2.32
N ASP A 337 -9.97 -11.65 -2.94
CA ASP A 337 -8.62 -11.75 -2.38
C ASP A 337 -8.43 -10.85 -1.14
N GLN A 338 -9.29 -9.84 -0.97
CA GLN A 338 -9.35 -8.97 0.21
C GLN A 338 -10.41 -9.39 1.24
N CYS A 339 -11.22 -10.41 0.96
CA CYS A 339 -12.31 -10.80 1.85
C CYS A 339 -11.76 -11.49 3.10
N SER A 340 -11.85 -10.80 4.23
CA SER A 340 -11.49 -11.33 5.55
C SER A 340 -12.62 -12.12 6.19
N TYR A 341 -13.84 -12.07 5.64
CA TYR A 341 -14.98 -12.81 6.16
C TYR A 341 -14.99 -14.26 5.67
N ILE A 342 -15.08 -15.20 6.60
CA ILE A 342 -15.33 -16.62 6.36
C ILE A 342 -16.82 -16.87 6.57
N ALA A 343 -17.58 -16.89 5.48
CA ALA A 343 -19.05 -16.98 5.52
C ALA A 343 -19.57 -18.32 6.06
N ASP A 344 -18.82 -19.41 5.86
CA ASP A 344 -19.15 -20.74 6.40
C ASP A 344 -17.99 -21.23 7.28
N ALA A 345 -18.06 -20.86 8.57
CA ALA A 345 -17.07 -21.25 9.57
C ALA A 345 -17.06 -22.76 9.81
N ASP A 346 -18.20 -23.44 9.63
CA ASP A 346 -18.30 -24.89 9.83
C ASP A 346 -17.60 -25.66 8.69
N ALA A 347 -17.63 -25.12 7.47
CA ALA A 347 -16.85 -25.64 6.34
C ALA A 347 -15.36 -25.27 6.42
N PHE A 348 -14.96 -24.31 7.26
CA PHE A 348 -13.56 -23.92 7.40
C PHE A 348 -12.80 -24.90 8.30
N ALA A 349 -12.11 -25.85 7.68
CA ALA A 349 -11.32 -26.87 8.39
C ALA A 349 -9.93 -26.38 8.86
N GLY A 350 -9.71 -25.08 9.04
CA GLY A 350 -8.38 -24.52 9.36
C GLY A 350 -7.36 -24.65 8.23
N LYS A 351 -7.83 -24.73 6.98
CA LYS A 351 -7.03 -25.00 5.79
C LYS A 351 -6.96 -23.79 4.87
N PHE A 352 -5.75 -23.52 4.38
CA PHE A 352 -5.47 -22.45 3.42
C PHE A 352 -4.86 -23.01 2.16
N ILE A 353 -5.28 -22.49 1.01
CA ILE A 353 -4.52 -22.58 -0.23
C ILE A 353 -3.32 -21.65 -0.08
N VAL A 354 -2.15 -22.16 -0.43
CA VAL A 354 -0.88 -21.44 -0.38
C VAL A 354 -0.31 -21.33 -1.77
N GLU A 355 0.13 -20.14 -2.14
CA GLU A 355 1.00 -19.93 -3.30
C GLU A 355 2.39 -19.57 -2.80
N ASN A 356 3.39 -20.39 -3.14
CA ASN A 356 4.78 -20.03 -2.94
C ASN A 356 5.23 -19.14 -4.10
N ARG A 357 5.34 -17.83 -3.87
CA ARG A 357 5.74 -16.82 -4.85
C ARG A 357 7.21 -16.39 -4.71
N TYR A 358 8.03 -17.14 -3.97
CA TYR A 358 9.48 -17.03 -4.06
C TYR A 358 9.99 -17.53 -5.41
N ASP A 359 11.15 -17.03 -5.82
CA ASP A 359 11.88 -17.47 -7.00
C ASP A 359 12.80 -18.67 -6.71
N PHE A 360 13.33 -18.79 -5.49
CA PHE A 360 14.28 -19.84 -5.11
C PHE A 360 13.92 -20.59 -3.83
N ASN A 361 13.33 -19.91 -2.85
CA ASN A 361 13.07 -20.50 -1.54
C ASN A 361 11.91 -21.49 -1.55
N ASN A 362 12.11 -22.59 -0.81
CA ASN A 362 11.06 -23.56 -0.49
C ASN A 362 10.39 -23.17 0.84
N LEU A 363 9.08 -23.40 0.96
CA LEU A 363 8.38 -23.05 2.21
C LEU A 363 8.78 -23.91 3.41
N LYS A 364 9.44 -25.06 3.23
CA LYS A 364 9.93 -25.85 4.37
C LYS A 364 10.98 -25.10 5.20
N ASP A 365 11.64 -24.12 4.59
CA ASP A 365 12.62 -23.27 5.25
C ASP A 365 11.97 -22.03 5.89
N CYS A 366 10.68 -21.79 5.62
CA CYS A 366 9.86 -20.74 6.22
C CYS A 366 9.10 -21.26 7.45
N SER A 367 8.46 -20.37 8.20
CA SER A 367 7.57 -20.76 9.32
C SER A 367 6.30 -19.92 9.36
N PHE A 368 5.30 -20.43 10.07
CA PHE A 368 3.99 -19.80 10.23
C PHE A 368 3.62 -19.75 11.70
N SER A 369 3.07 -18.63 12.16
CA SER A 369 2.35 -18.55 13.43
C SER A 369 0.88 -18.24 13.19
N TRP A 370 0.04 -18.62 14.14
CA TRP A 370 -1.36 -18.25 14.15
C TRP A 370 -1.78 -17.82 15.55
N GLU A 371 -2.74 -16.89 15.60
CA GLU A 371 -3.34 -16.38 16.83
C GLU A 371 -4.85 -16.34 16.65
N LEU A 372 -5.57 -16.93 17.62
CA LEU A 372 -7.00 -16.74 17.78
C LEU A 372 -7.21 -15.59 18.73
N ALA A 373 -8.10 -14.68 18.36
CA ALA A 373 -8.17 -13.37 18.97
C ALA A 373 -9.61 -12.93 19.24
N ASN A 374 -9.78 -12.17 20.32
CA ASN A 374 -11.01 -11.45 20.64
C ASN A 374 -10.77 -9.95 20.66
N TYR A 375 -11.80 -9.18 20.33
CA TYR A 375 -11.78 -7.74 20.32
C TYR A 375 -12.44 -7.16 21.57
N SER A 376 -12.00 -5.96 21.95
CA SER A 376 -12.55 -5.24 23.09
C SER A 376 -12.78 -3.78 22.73
N LEU A 377 -13.85 -3.21 23.26
CA LEU A 377 -14.11 -1.77 23.16
C LEU A 377 -13.11 -0.95 24.00
N ASP A 378 -12.58 -1.54 25.08
CA ASP A 378 -11.88 -0.80 26.13
C ASP A 378 -10.38 -0.59 25.84
N LYS A 379 -9.81 -1.33 24.88
CA LYS A 379 -8.39 -1.29 24.53
C LYS A 379 -8.15 -1.40 23.04
N ALA A 380 -7.12 -0.71 22.55
CA ALA A 380 -6.57 -0.93 21.22
C ALA A 380 -5.85 -2.29 21.14
N GLY A 381 -5.81 -2.86 19.95
CA GLY A 381 -5.32 -4.20 19.66
C GLY A 381 -6.27 -5.30 20.10
N HIS A 382 -5.98 -6.50 19.63
CA HIS A 382 -6.74 -7.69 19.97
C HIS A 382 -6.16 -8.42 21.19
N GLU A 383 -6.99 -9.24 21.82
CA GLU A 383 -6.59 -10.16 22.88
C GLU A 383 -6.37 -11.56 22.33
N VAL A 384 -5.14 -12.06 22.44
CA VAL A 384 -4.81 -13.42 22.02
C VAL A 384 -5.34 -14.43 23.03
N ILE A 385 -6.32 -15.24 22.61
CA ILE A 385 -6.92 -16.29 23.45
C ILE A 385 -6.24 -17.66 23.26
N ALA A 386 -5.65 -17.89 22.08
CA ALA A 386 -4.84 -19.06 21.80
C ALA A 386 -3.86 -18.76 20.66
N LYS A 387 -2.73 -19.45 20.63
CA LYS A 387 -1.75 -19.30 19.55
C LYS A 387 -0.99 -20.58 19.28
N GLY A 388 -0.39 -20.66 18.10
CA GLY A 388 0.50 -21.75 17.73
C GLY A 388 1.51 -21.33 16.68
N GLN A 389 2.51 -22.18 16.50
CA GLN A 389 3.53 -22.01 15.48
C GLN A 389 3.78 -23.36 14.83
N GLN A 390 4.09 -23.34 13.53
CA GLN A 390 4.51 -24.52 12.80
C GLN A 390 5.58 -24.16 11.78
N GLN A 391 6.50 -25.10 11.57
CA GLN A 391 7.40 -25.03 10.43
C GLN A 391 6.56 -25.10 9.15
N GLY A 392 7.05 -24.49 8.07
CA GLY A 392 6.48 -24.72 6.76
C GLY A 392 6.68 -26.15 6.28
N PHE A 393 6.22 -26.43 5.06
CA PHE A 393 6.19 -27.76 4.45
C PHE A 393 6.88 -27.72 3.10
N ASP A 394 7.23 -28.89 2.56
CA ASP A 394 7.91 -28.99 1.26
C ASP A 394 7.00 -28.49 0.14
N LEU A 395 7.15 -27.22 -0.21
CA LEU A 395 6.49 -26.56 -1.31
C LEU A 395 7.56 -25.75 -2.04
N PRO A 396 8.09 -26.27 -3.17
CA PRO A 396 9.09 -25.58 -3.96
C PRO A 396 8.63 -24.19 -4.43
N ALA A 397 9.58 -23.33 -4.78
CA ALA A 397 9.33 -22.03 -5.39
C ALA A 397 8.34 -22.14 -6.56
N ARG A 398 7.42 -21.16 -6.67
CA ARG A 398 6.39 -21.06 -7.73
C ARG A 398 5.38 -22.20 -7.79
N GLN A 399 5.21 -22.96 -6.70
CA GLN A 399 4.20 -24.01 -6.60
C GLN A 399 3.05 -23.59 -5.70
N ASN A 400 1.89 -24.23 -5.92
CA ASN A 400 0.70 -24.08 -5.09
C ASN A 400 0.53 -25.31 -4.20
N GLY A 401 0.03 -25.12 -2.99
CA GLY A 401 -0.17 -26.18 -2.01
C GLY A 401 -1.26 -25.86 -1.00
N GLU A 402 -1.28 -26.61 0.09
CA GLU A 402 -2.24 -26.45 1.18
C GLU A 402 -1.50 -26.35 2.52
N LEU A 403 -1.87 -25.37 3.33
CA LEU A 403 -1.45 -25.21 4.72
C LEU A 403 -2.63 -25.59 5.62
N ALA A 404 -2.47 -26.66 6.39
CA ALA A 404 -3.39 -27.00 7.46
C ALA A 404 -2.85 -26.47 8.79
N LEU A 405 -3.59 -25.59 9.44
CA LEU A 405 -3.29 -25.11 10.78
C LEU A 405 -3.87 -26.06 11.83
N LYS A 406 -3.11 -26.26 12.92
CA LYS A 406 -3.55 -27.05 14.07
C LYS A 406 -4.35 -26.19 15.05
N LEU A 407 -5.57 -25.83 14.68
CA LEU A 407 -6.47 -25.05 15.53
C LEU A 407 -7.11 -25.93 16.63
N PRO A 408 -7.35 -25.40 17.84
CA PRO A 408 -8.10 -26.11 18.89
C PRO A 408 -9.56 -26.32 18.48
N ALA A 409 -10.24 -27.32 19.04
CA ALA A 409 -11.62 -27.67 18.64
C ALA A 409 -12.63 -26.52 18.81
N ASN A 410 -12.38 -25.62 19.76
CA ASN A 410 -13.22 -24.47 20.09
C ASN A 410 -12.74 -23.17 19.43
N TRP A 411 -11.97 -23.24 18.34
CA TRP A 411 -11.43 -22.05 17.67
C TRP A 411 -12.50 -21.05 17.24
N LYS A 412 -13.72 -21.52 16.95
CA LYS A 412 -14.87 -20.71 16.53
C LYS A 412 -15.39 -19.76 17.62
N ASP A 413 -15.02 -19.98 18.88
CA ASP A 413 -15.38 -19.08 19.98
C ASP A 413 -14.67 -17.72 19.84
N ALA A 414 -13.51 -17.70 19.16
CA ALA A 414 -12.76 -16.49 18.88
C ALA A 414 -13.52 -15.55 17.93
N ASP A 415 -13.16 -14.27 17.93
CA ASP A 415 -13.66 -13.31 16.95
C ASP A 415 -12.93 -13.43 15.61
N ALA A 416 -11.62 -13.70 15.65
CA ALA A 416 -10.77 -13.74 14.49
C ALA A 416 -9.59 -14.72 14.59
N LEU A 417 -9.02 -15.04 13.43
CA LEU A 417 -7.79 -15.81 13.23
C LEU A 417 -6.77 -14.93 12.49
N TYR A 418 -5.63 -14.71 13.12
CA TYR A 418 -4.45 -14.10 12.53
C TYR A 418 -3.47 -15.19 12.10
N VAL A 419 -2.85 -15.02 10.94
CA VAL A 419 -1.77 -15.91 10.46
C VAL A 419 -0.62 -15.05 9.99
N THR A 420 0.57 -15.28 10.55
CA THR A 420 1.80 -14.60 10.14
C THR A 420 2.73 -15.59 9.48
N ALA A 421 3.26 -15.24 8.30
CA ALA A 421 4.30 -16.00 7.63
C ALA A 421 5.67 -15.35 7.87
N TYR A 422 6.70 -16.16 8.10
CA TYR A 422 8.07 -15.73 8.31
C TYR A 422 9.00 -16.32 7.26
N ASN A 423 9.94 -15.52 6.78
CA ASN A 423 10.95 -15.94 5.82
C ASN A 423 12.00 -16.87 6.48
N PRO A 424 12.95 -17.45 5.72
CA PRO A 424 13.99 -18.31 6.28
C PRO A 424 14.93 -17.64 7.29
N ALA A 425 14.99 -16.31 7.32
CA ALA A 425 15.73 -15.53 8.31
C ALA A 425 14.92 -15.28 9.61
N GLY A 426 13.66 -15.69 9.66
CA GLY A 426 12.76 -15.49 10.80
C GLY A 426 12.07 -14.11 10.81
N GLU A 427 12.15 -13.35 9.72
CA GLU A 427 11.51 -12.03 9.61
C GLU A 427 10.08 -12.18 9.09
N SER A 428 9.15 -11.39 9.63
CA SER A 428 7.75 -11.41 9.20
C SER A 428 7.62 -10.91 7.76
N VAL A 429 7.01 -11.74 6.93
CA VAL A 429 6.67 -11.41 5.54
C VAL A 429 5.39 -10.59 5.51
N TYR A 430 4.32 -11.13 6.10
CA TYR A 430 3.01 -10.49 6.21
C TYR A 430 2.12 -11.22 7.24
N THR A 431 1.13 -10.50 7.76
CA THR A 431 0.10 -11.02 8.67
C THR A 431 -1.28 -10.80 8.04
N TRP A 432 -2.05 -11.88 7.91
CA TRP A 432 -3.45 -11.85 7.47
C TRP A 432 -4.37 -12.06 8.66
N ALA A 433 -5.58 -11.49 8.57
CA ALA A 433 -6.64 -11.71 9.55
C ALA A 433 -7.95 -12.10 8.85
N TRP A 434 -8.62 -13.10 9.41
CA TRP A 434 -9.95 -13.55 9.01
C TRP A 434 -10.88 -13.64 10.21
N TYR A 435 -12.17 -13.43 9.98
CA TYR A 435 -13.23 -13.49 10.99
C TYR A 435 -14.46 -14.20 10.42
N TRP A 436 -15.34 -14.68 11.28
CA TRP A 436 -16.53 -15.45 10.89
C TRP A 436 -17.81 -15.02 11.61
N LYS A 437 -17.68 -14.23 12.68
CA LYS A 437 -18.81 -13.58 13.34
C LYS A 437 -19.38 -12.49 12.43
N SER A 438 -20.70 -12.35 12.44
CA SER A 438 -21.41 -11.27 11.76
C SER A 438 -20.97 -9.91 12.28
N VAL A 439 -21.37 -8.85 11.58
CA VAL A 439 -21.05 -7.49 12.01
C VAL A 439 -21.63 -7.24 13.40
N GLU A 440 -22.87 -7.68 13.63
CA GLU A 440 -23.62 -7.57 14.88
C GLU A 440 -22.97 -8.34 16.03
N GLU A 441 -22.47 -9.55 15.79
CA GLU A 441 -21.79 -10.35 16.81
C GLU A 441 -20.44 -9.76 17.26
N LEU A 442 -19.86 -8.87 16.45
CA LEU A 442 -18.60 -8.16 16.76
C LEU A 442 -18.83 -6.77 17.36
N GLN A 443 -20.08 -6.40 17.63
CA GLN A 443 -20.42 -5.14 18.28
C GLN A 443 -20.34 -5.25 19.80
N PRO A 444 -20.07 -4.14 20.50
CA PRO A 444 -20.21 -4.09 21.95
C PRO A 444 -21.69 -4.28 22.35
N GLU A 445 -21.93 -5.05 23.40
CA GLU A 445 -23.29 -5.28 23.91
C GLU A 445 -23.91 -3.99 24.47
N THR A 446 -25.18 -3.76 24.12
CA THR A 446 -26.00 -2.75 24.78
C THR A 446 -26.64 -3.35 26.03
N LYS A 447 -26.32 -2.82 27.22
CA LYS A 447 -26.94 -3.31 28.46
C LYS A 447 -28.45 -3.06 28.42
N ALA A 448 -29.23 -4.12 28.60
CA ALA A 448 -30.69 -4.03 28.65
C ALA A 448 -31.14 -3.14 29.81
N GLN A 449 -31.95 -2.13 29.49
CA GLN A 449 -32.59 -1.22 30.42
C GLN A 449 -34.10 -1.17 30.13
N ASP A 450 -34.86 -0.55 31.04
CA ASP A 450 -36.28 -0.26 30.83
C ASP A 450 -36.50 1.24 31.06
N LEU A 451 -36.08 2.03 30.07
CA LEU A 451 -36.09 3.49 30.11
C LEU A 451 -37.47 4.03 29.79
N ALA A 452 -37.89 5.07 30.52
CA ALA A 452 -39.06 5.84 30.14
C ALA A 452 -38.78 6.61 28.84
N LEU A 453 -39.69 6.49 27.88
CA LEU A 453 -39.65 7.21 26.60
C LEU A 453 -40.59 8.41 26.66
N PHE A 454 -40.13 9.55 26.16
CA PHE A 454 -40.89 10.79 26.14
C PHE A 454 -40.55 11.60 24.89
N TYR A 455 -41.53 12.30 24.33
CA TYR A 455 -41.26 13.30 23.30
C TYR A 455 -42.13 14.54 23.46
N GLU A 456 -41.61 15.69 23.00
CA GLU A 456 -42.28 16.99 23.05
C GLU A 456 -41.88 17.85 21.85
N TYR A 457 -42.87 18.50 21.23
CA TYR A 457 -42.62 19.52 20.21
C TYR A 457 -42.36 20.89 20.85
N GLN A 458 -41.26 21.52 20.46
CA GLN A 458 -40.78 22.82 20.96
C GLN A 458 -40.53 23.76 19.79
N GLY A 459 -41.59 24.38 19.29
CA GLY A 459 -41.53 25.22 18.09
C GLY A 459 -41.17 24.39 16.86
N ASP A 460 -40.03 24.71 16.24
CA ASP A 460 -39.52 23.96 15.08
C ASP A 460 -38.76 22.69 15.46
N ASP A 461 -38.62 22.37 16.76
CA ASP A 461 -37.84 21.24 17.23
C ASP A 461 -38.71 20.14 17.84
N LEU A 462 -38.28 18.89 17.68
CA LEU A 462 -38.81 17.73 18.42
C LEU A 462 -37.74 17.28 19.40
N LEU A 463 -38.05 17.33 20.69
CA LEU A 463 -37.26 16.75 21.76
C LEU A 463 -37.73 15.32 22.01
N VAL A 464 -36.82 14.35 21.98
CA VAL A 464 -37.07 12.96 22.39
C VAL A 464 -36.13 12.60 23.53
N LYS A 465 -36.65 11.90 24.54
CA LYS A 465 -35.89 11.39 25.69
C LYS A 465 -36.07 9.88 25.85
N ALA A 466 -34.99 9.21 26.21
CA ALA A 466 -34.96 7.83 26.68
C ALA A 466 -34.04 7.76 27.90
N GLY A 467 -34.63 7.82 29.10
CA GLY A 467 -33.85 8.05 30.32
C GLY A 467 -33.08 9.37 30.26
N ASP A 468 -31.76 9.30 30.42
CA ASP A 468 -30.85 10.47 30.33
C ASP A 468 -30.50 10.84 28.88
N ASN A 469 -30.74 9.95 27.92
CA ASN A 469 -30.49 10.24 26.52
C ASN A 469 -31.48 11.27 25.99
N LYS A 470 -30.98 12.27 25.26
CA LYS A 470 -31.72 13.39 24.71
C LYS A 470 -31.42 13.55 23.23
N LEU A 471 -32.42 13.44 22.37
CA LEU A 471 -32.31 13.71 20.94
C LEU A 471 -33.12 14.96 20.61
N VAL A 472 -32.55 15.84 19.78
CA VAL A 472 -33.26 17.02 19.29
C VAL A 472 -33.26 16.98 17.77
N PHE A 473 -34.45 16.94 17.18
CA PHE A 473 -34.66 16.94 15.73
C PHE A 473 -35.22 18.28 15.29
N ASN A 474 -34.84 18.71 14.09
CA ASN A 474 -35.46 19.85 13.44
C ASN A 474 -36.64 19.35 12.60
N THR A 475 -37.85 19.76 12.93
CA THR A 475 -39.08 19.29 12.27
C THR A 475 -39.30 19.89 10.88
N LYS A 476 -38.57 20.96 10.50
CA LYS A 476 -38.65 21.57 9.17
C LYS A 476 -37.83 20.82 8.13
N ASN A 477 -36.70 20.22 8.52
CA ASN A 477 -35.83 19.49 7.60
C ASN A 477 -35.66 18.01 7.96
N GLY A 478 -36.11 17.54 9.12
CA GLY A 478 -36.04 16.15 9.56
C GLY A 478 -34.67 15.69 10.05
N TYR A 479 -33.69 16.60 10.16
CA TYR A 479 -32.32 16.26 10.59
C TYR A 479 -32.19 16.28 12.12
N LEU A 480 -31.25 15.46 12.63
CA LEU A 480 -30.79 15.55 14.00
C LEU A 480 -29.98 16.85 14.18
N LYS A 481 -30.25 17.57 15.27
CA LYS A 481 -29.46 18.73 15.72
C LYS A 481 -28.41 18.31 16.74
N SER A 482 -28.82 17.48 17.71
CA SER A 482 -27.94 17.03 18.78
C SER A 482 -28.40 15.70 19.35
N PHE A 483 -27.42 14.92 19.82
CA PHE A 483 -27.62 13.76 20.68
C PHE A 483 -26.84 13.98 21.97
N ASN A 484 -27.53 14.05 23.10
CA ASN A 484 -27.01 14.47 24.39
C ASN A 484 -26.26 15.81 24.26
N GLN A 485 -24.97 15.83 24.60
CA GLN A 485 -24.08 16.97 24.44
C GLN A 485 -23.46 17.08 23.04
N PHE A 486 -23.56 16.06 22.19
CA PHE A 486 -22.91 16.01 20.89
C PHE A 486 -23.74 16.72 19.81
N ALA A 487 -23.16 17.75 19.20
CA ALA A 487 -23.77 18.52 18.13
C ALA A 487 -23.63 17.82 16.76
N LEU A 488 -24.36 16.72 16.57
CA LEU A 488 -24.46 15.97 15.30
C LEU A 488 -25.37 16.67 14.28
N SER A 489 -25.10 17.95 14.04
CA SER A 489 -25.96 18.82 13.25
C SER A 489 -25.95 18.45 11.76
N ASN A 490 -27.01 18.87 11.05
CA ASN A 490 -27.09 18.75 9.58
C ASN A 490 -26.91 17.29 9.09
N GLY A 491 -27.38 16.33 9.87
CA GLY A 491 -27.24 14.90 9.60
C GLY A 491 -28.39 14.05 10.17
N PRO A 492 -28.57 12.81 9.69
CA PRO A 492 -27.89 12.26 8.52
C PRO A 492 -28.41 12.95 7.26
N ARG A 493 -27.49 13.43 6.42
CA ARG A 493 -27.79 13.94 5.08
C ARG A 493 -27.14 13.05 4.03
N PHE A 494 -27.73 12.98 2.86
CA PHE A 494 -27.10 12.34 1.71
C PHE A 494 -25.89 13.16 1.26
N ILE A 495 -24.80 12.46 0.91
CA ILE A 495 -23.63 13.05 0.31
C ILE A 495 -23.18 12.25 -0.90
N ALA A 496 -22.90 12.94 -2.00
CA ALA A 496 -22.34 12.36 -3.20
C ALA A 496 -21.36 13.31 -3.87
N ALA A 497 -20.25 12.77 -4.37
CA ALA A 497 -19.29 13.53 -5.15
C ALA A 497 -18.90 12.79 -6.43
N ARG A 498 -18.76 13.56 -7.52
CA ARG A 498 -18.26 13.07 -8.80
C ARG A 498 -17.03 13.84 -9.20
N ARG A 499 -16.06 13.14 -9.79
CA ARG A 499 -14.85 13.75 -10.28
C ARG A 499 -15.12 14.63 -11.51
N GLY A 500 -14.54 15.83 -11.53
CA GLY A 500 -14.77 16.84 -12.56
C GLY A 500 -14.09 16.57 -13.91
N ASP A 501 -13.08 15.69 -13.95
CA ASP A 501 -12.23 15.36 -15.11
C ASP A 501 -12.27 13.87 -15.48
N ARG A 502 -13.44 13.35 -15.83
CA ARG A 502 -13.53 11.98 -16.35
C ARG A 502 -12.96 11.88 -17.76
N SER A 503 -11.66 11.67 -17.86
CA SER A 503 -10.90 11.49 -19.10
C SER A 503 -11.50 10.41 -20.01
N GLN A 504 -12.21 9.43 -19.44
CA GLN A 504 -12.93 8.40 -20.20
C GLN A 504 -14.39 8.74 -20.58
N ASP A 505 -15.03 9.73 -19.95
CA ASP A 505 -16.43 10.10 -20.23
C ASP A 505 -16.56 11.20 -21.30
N VAL A 506 -15.52 12.01 -21.50
CA VAL A 506 -15.50 13.13 -22.44
C VAL A 506 -14.14 13.17 -23.11
N TYR A 507 -14.05 13.66 -24.35
CA TYR A 507 -12.75 14.04 -24.94
C TYR A 507 -12.12 15.14 -24.06
N TYR A 508 -11.25 14.74 -23.16
CA TYR A 508 -10.57 15.63 -22.23
C TYR A 508 -9.22 16.00 -22.82
N ASN A 509 -9.08 17.26 -23.23
CA ASN A 509 -7.82 17.78 -23.75
C ASN A 509 -6.97 18.32 -22.60
N HIS A 510 -5.90 17.62 -22.22
CA HIS A 510 -4.97 18.06 -21.17
C HIS A 510 -4.26 19.39 -21.50
N ASP A 511 -4.25 19.81 -22.77
CA ASP A 511 -3.72 21.11 -23.20
C ASP A 511 -4.72 22.27 -22.99
N ASP A 512 -6.00 21.98 -22.71
CA ASP A 512 -6.99 23.00 -22.34
C ASP A 512 -6.88 23.36 -20.85
N LYS A 513 -6.57 24.63 -20.57
CA LYS A 513 -6.47 25.16 -19.20
C LYS A 513 -7.76 24.99 -18.39
N THR A 514 -8.93 25.07 -19.03
CA THR A 514 -10.25 24.92 -18.39
C THR A 514 -10.56 23.48 -18.03
N ALA A 515 -10.11 22.55 -18.88
CA ALA A 515 -10.17 21.13 -18.58
C ALA A 515 -9.25 20.87 -17.37
N ARG A 516 -7.98 21.28 -17.47
CA ARG A 516 -6.93 21.07 -16.45
C ARG A 516 -7.28 21.64 -15.08
N SER A 517 -8.04 22.73 -15.00
CA SER A 517 -8.49 23.28 -13.71
C SER A 517 -9.46 22.37 -12.95
N LYS A 518 -9.98 21.30 -13.58
CA LYS A 518 -10.89 20.32 -12.97
C LYS A 518 -10.23 19.00 -12.59
N GLU A 519 -8.95 18.78 -12.90
CA GLU A 519 -8.21 17.49 -12.88
C GLU A 519 -8.08 16.80 -11.49
N ARG A 520 -8.65 17.44 -10.48
CA ARG A 520 -8.43 17.19 -9.04
C ARG A 520 -9.64 17.54 -8.20
N ILE A 521 -10.76 17.94 -8.80
CA ILE A 521 -11.92 18.44 -8.06
C ILE A 521 -13.01 17.40 -8.09
N TYR A 522 -13.41 16.92 -6.91
CA TYR A 522 -14.63 16.15 -6.72
C TYR A 522 -15.76 17.14 -6.42
N GLN A 523 -16.65 17.28 -7.39
CA GLN A 523 -17.81 18.16 -7.30
C GLN A 523 -18.86 17.51 -6.42
N ASP A 524 -19.33 18.26 -5.42
CA ASP A 524 -20.51 17.90 -4.65
C ASP A 524 -21.74 17.89 -5.57
N ILE A 525 -22.37 16.73 -5.67
CA ILE A 525 -23.59 16.48 -6.45
C ILE A 525 -24.68 15.85 -5.59
N SER A 526 -24.60 16.03 -4.27
CA SER A 526 -25.57 15.54 -3.30
C SER A 526 -26.98 16.07 -3.59
N GLY A 527 -27.07 17.24 -4.22
CA GLY A 527 -28.32 17.94 -4.48
C GLY A 527 -29.03 18.33 -3.19
N THR A 528 -30.32 18.62 -3.27
CA THR A 528 -31.16 18.93 -2.11
C THR A 528 -32.24 17.88 -1.95
N SER A 529 -32.43 17.39 -0.73
CA SER A 529 -33.58 16.55 -0.38
C SER A 529 -34.55 17.37 0.47
N THR A 530 -35.80 17.42 0.06
CA THR A 530 -36.86 18.21 0.72
C THR A 530 -37.72 17.29 1.56
N LEU A 531 -37.87 17.61 2.84
CA LEU A 531 -38.74 16.87 3.75
C LEU A 531 -40.20 16.94 3.25
N THR A 532 -40.82 15.79 3.05
CA THR A 532 -42.23 15.66 2.67
C THR A 532 -43.12 15.19 3.81
N LYS A 533 -42.55 14.46 4.77
CA LYS A 533 -43.27 13.92 5.92
C LYS A 533 -42.35 13.81 7.13
N PHE A 534 -42.84 14.22 8.29
CA PHE A 534 -42.18 14.04 9.57
C PHE A 534 -43.22 13.53 10.58
N GLU A 535 -42.99 12.38 11.18
CA GLU A 535 -43.93 11.77 12.12
C GLU A 535 -43.23 11.04 13.26
N VAL A 536 -43.93 10.92 14.38
CA VAL A 536 -43.50 10.13 15.53
C VAL A 536 -44.53 9.03 15.73
N LYS A 537 -44.08 7.77 15.77
CA LYS A 537 -44.90 6.61 16.08
C LYS A 537 -44.49 6.03 17.42
N GLU A 538 -45.47 5.82 18.28
CA GLU A 538 -45.28 5.18 19.58
C GLU A 538 -45.69 3.71 19.51
N GLU A 539 -44.82 2.84 19.98
CA GLU A 539 -45.06 1.41 20.18
C GLU A 539 -44.73 1.04 21.64
N ALA A 540 -45.13 -0.16 22.09
CA ALA A 540 -45.08 -0.52 23.51
C ALA A 540 -43.68 -0.41 24.15
N ASP A 541 -42.63 -0.61 23.35
CA ASP A 541 -41.22 -0.71 23.75
C ASP A 541 -40.29 0.29 23.03
N LYS A 542 -40.82 1.15 22.15
CA LYS A 542 -40.02 2.09 21.36
C LYS A 542 -40.78 3.31 20.84
N LEU A 543 -40.05 4.37 20.54
CA LEU A 543 -40.48 5.51 19.74
C LEU A 543 -39.77 5.47 18.39
N ILE A 544 -40.50 5.72 17.30
CA ILE A 544 -39.94 5.81 15.96
C ILE A 544 -40.17 7.23 15.44
N VAL A 545 -39.09 7.98 15.20
CA VAL A 545 -39.14 9.30 14.54
C VAL A 545 -38.76 9.12 13.08
N SER A 546 -39.73 9.32 12.19
CA SER A 546 -39.57 9.08 10.75
C SER A 546 -39.57 10.39 9.98
N ALA A 547 -38.55 10.56 9.12
CA ALA A 547 -38.45 11.64 8.15
C ALA A 547 -38.42 11.05 6.74
N THR A 548 -39.38 11.44 5.90
CA THR A 548 -39.45 11.05 4.48
C THR A 548 -39.18 12.25 3.60
N TYR A 549 -38.44 12.03 2.52
CA TYR A 549 -37.90 13.08 1.68
C TYR A 549 -38.24 12.87 0.20
N TRP A 550 -38.42 13.97 -0.52
CA TRP A 550 -38.33 14.03 -1.97
C TRP A 550 -36.92 14.50 -2.36
N GLY A 551 -36.16 13.69 -3.07
CA GLY A 551 -34.76 13.96 -3.40
C GLY A 551 -33.96 12.65 -3.52
N GLN A 552 -32.65 12.71 -3.27
CA GLN A 552 -31.82 11.49 -3.23
C GLN A 552 -31.93 10.77 -1.89
N LEU A 553 -31.89 11.50 -0.77
CA LEU A 553 -32.32 10.95 0.51
C LEU A 553 -33.81 10.61 0.39
N GLN A 554 -34.20 9.40 0.76
CA GLN A 554 -35.59 8.92 0.68
C GLN A 554 -36.23 8.89 2.06
N GLN A 555 -35.51 8.34 3.05
CA GLN A 555 -36.05 8.08 4.37
C GLN A 555 -34.95 8.02 5.42
N VAL A 556 -35.26 8.49 6.62
CA VAL A 556 -34.48 8.29 7.84
C VAL A 556 -35.45 7.99 8.97
N ASP A 557 -35.36 6.80 9.55
CA ASP A 557 -36.11 6.37 10.71
C ASP A 557 -35.18 6.23 11.92
N TRP A 558 -35.48 6.97 12.98
CA TRP A 558 -34.81 6.84 14.26
C TRP A 558 -35.66 5.96 15.17
N THR A 559 -35.16 4.78 15.52
CA THR A 559 -35.81 3.87 16.47
C THR A 559 -35.15 4.02 17.84
N ILE A 560 -35.87 4.57 18.80
CA ILE A 560 -35.44 4.78 20.19
C ILE A 560 -36.15 3.75 21.07
N GLU A 561 -35.43 2.75 21.56
CA GLU A 561 -35.97 1.66 22.36
C GLU A 561 -35.88 1.93 23.86
N LYS A 562 -36.78 1.32 24.65
CA LYS A 562 -36.68 1.30 26.12
C LYS A 562 -35.39 0.66 26.64
N SER A 563 -34.78 -0.21 25.84
CA SER A 563 -33.45 -0.79 26.11
C SER A 563 -32.34 0.26 26.22
N GLY A 564 -32.57 1.46 25.68
CA GLY A 564 -31.56 2.50 25.50
C GLY A 564 -30.87 2.44 24.14
N ALA A 565 -31.16 1.43 23.32
CA ALA A 565 -30.66 1.37 21.95
C ALA A 565 -31.33 2.43 21.07
N ILE A 566 -30.51 3.12 20.26
CA ILE A 566 -30.95 4.14 19.31
C ILE A 566 -30.42 3.74 17.93
N TYR A 567 -31.32 3.30 17.05
CA TYR A 567 -31.00 2.93 15.69
C TYR A 567 -31.38 4.02 14.70
N ILE A 568 -30.58 4.14 13.64
CA ILE A 568 -30.80 5.02 12.50
C ILE A 568 -30.88 4.13 11.26
N ASP A 569 -32.08 3.92 10.76
CA ASP A 569 -32.33 3.28 9.47
C ASP A 569 -32.42 4.38 8.41
N TYR A 570 -31.55 4.33 7.40
CA TYR A 570 -31.54 5.31 6.32
C TYR A 570 -31.73 4.64 4.97
N ALA A 571 -32.34 5.39 4.05
CA ALA A 571 -32.46 5.02 2.66
C ALA A 571 -32.18 6.23 1.77
N TYR A 572 -31.33 6.05 0.77
CA TYR A 572 -31.12 7.01 -0.30
C TYR A 572 -31.15 6.29 -1.65
N ARG A 573 -31.42 7.01 -2.73
CA ARG A 573 -31.44 6.46 -4.09
C ARG A 573 -30.27 7.03 -4.89
N TRP A 574 -29.67 6.20 -5.73
CA TRP A 574 -28.75 6.64 -6.77
C TRP A 574 -28.87 5.73 -7.98
N GLU A 575 -28.76 6.31 -9.19
CA GLU A 575 -28.78 5.57 -10.45
C GLU A 575 -27.61 6.07 -11.30
N GLY A 576 -26.50 5.33 -11.29
CA GLY A 576 -25.37 5.59 -12.19
C GLY A 576 -24.00 5.56 -11.54
N ASN A 577 -23.00 5.99 -12.33
CA ASN A 577 -21.59 6.03 -11.94
C ASN A 577 -21.31 7.12 -10.91
N ILE A 578 -20.66 6.77 -9.81
CA ILE A 578 -20.31 7.67 -8.70
C ILE A 578 -18.94 7.31 -8.10
N GLU A 579 -18.28 8.28 -7.46
CA GLU A 579 -16.95 8.12 -6.86
C GLU A 579 -16.92 8.35 -5.35
N LEU A 580 -17.94 9.00 -4.79
CA LEU A 580 -18.15 9.10 -3.35
C LEU A 580 -19.66 9.15 -3.12
N CYS A 581 -20.19 8.28 -2.26
CA CYS A 581 -21.64 8.19 -2.03
C CYS A 581 -21.95 7.60 -0.65
N GLY A 582 -22.83 8.24 0.12
CA GLY A 582 -23.26 7.76 1.42
C GLY A 582 -24.09 8.76 2.20
N ILE A 583 -24.05 8.65 3.53
CA ILE A 583 -24.64 9.62 4.46
C ILE A 583 -23.58 10.23 5.39
N CYS A 584 -23.79 11.45 5.85
CA CYS A 584 -22.89 12.08 6.82
C CYS A 584 -23.62 12.96 7.85
N PHE A 585 -22.90 13.25 8.93
CA PHE A 585 -23.23 14.14 10.02
C PHE A 585 -22.13 15.19 10.14
N ASP A 586 -22.48 16.42 10.50
CA ASP A 586 -21.48 17.40 10.91
C ASP A 586 -21.22 17.24 12.41
N TYR A 587 -19.95 17.19 12.78
CA TYR A 587 -19.50 17.30 14.16
C TYR A 587 -18.32 18.28 14.20
N PRO A 588 -18.18 19.14 15.22
CA PRO A 588 -17.09 20.11 15.28
C PRO A 588 -15.72 19.41 15.40
N GLU A 589 -14.86 19.63 14.40
CA GLU A 589 -13.56 18.97 14.31
C GLU A 589 -12.64 19.33 15.47
N GLU A 590 -12.71 20.58 15.94
CA GLU A 590 -11.91 21.09 17.06
C GLU A 590 -12.19 20.41 18.40
N LYS A 591 -13.34 19.74 18.53
CA LYS A 591 -13.70 18.99 19.74
C LYS A 591 -13.24 17.53 19.71
N MET A 592 -12.75 17.06 18.56
CA MET A 592 -12.36 15.67 18.37
C MET A 592 -10.95 15.41 18.91
N GLN A 593 -10.79 14.35 19.71
CA GLN A 593 -9.52 14.03 20.37
C GLN A 593 -8.91 12.73 19.84
N SER A 594 -9.71 11.69 19.65
CA SER A 594 -9.25 10.41 19.08
C SER A 594 -10.42 9.58 18.57
N VAL A 595 -10.11 8.54 17.79
CA VAL A 595 -11.06 7.52 17.37
C VAL A 595 -10.47 6.15 17.69
N ARG A 596 -11.24 5.33 18.39
CA ARG A 596 -10.99 3.90 18.52
C ARG A 596 -12.01 3.14 17.70
N PHE A 597 -11.59 2.23 16.84
CA PHE A 597 -12.52 1.50 15.98
C PHE A 597 -12.07 0.06 15.75
N LEU A 598 -13.04 -0.85 15.66
CA LEU A 598 -12.81 -2.19 15.11
C LEU A 598 -13.05 -2.13 13.60
N GLY A 599 -12.00 -2.35 12.83
CA GLY A 599 -12.04 -2.31 11.37
C GLY A 599 -10.69 -2.62 10.75
N LYS A 600 -10.61 -2.55 9.42
CA LYS A 600 -9.34 -2.67 8.72
C LYS A 600 -8.59 -1.35 8.79
N GLY A 601 -7.37 -1.38 9.33
CA GLY A 601 -6.57 -0.19 9.60
C GLY A 601 -5.10 -0.53 9.87
N PRO A 602 -4.35 0.35 10.59
CA PRO A 602 -4.82 1.62 11.18
C PRO A 602 -4.86 2.79 10.19
N TYR A 603 -4.29 2.62 8.99
CA TYR A 603 -4.24 3.64 7.96
C TYR A 603 -5.54 3.70 7.16
N ARG A 604 -5.86 4.89 6.67
CA ARG A 604 -6.98 5.08 5.74
C ARG A 604 -6.73 4.36 4.42
N VAL A 605 -7.83 4.04 3.73
CA VAL A 605 -7.83 3.40 2.42
C VAL A 605 -8.40 4.32 1.34
N TRP A 606 -8.13 3.96 0.09
CA TRP A 606 -8.75 4.52 -1.11
C TRP A 606 -9.32 3.38 -1.93
N GLN A 607 -10.27 3.66 -2.83
CA GLN A 607 -10.92 2.62 -3.64
C GLN A 607 -9.91 1.72 -4.38
N ASN A 608 -8.82 2.33 -4.88
CA ASN A 608 -7.73 1.66 -5.59
C ASN A 608 -6.50 1.36 -4.71
N ARG A 609 -6.61 1.51 -3.38
CA ARG A 609 -5.60 1.17 -2.37
C ARG A 609 -6.26 0.63 -1.10
N MET A 610 -6.77 -0.59 -1.22
CA MET A 610 -7.45 -1.32 -0.14
C MET A 610 -6.55 -2.35 0.58
N HIS A 611 -5.41 -2.66 -0.02
CA HIS A 611 -4.42 -3.59 0.54
C HIS A 611 -3.57 -2.90 1.62
N GLY A 612 -2.90 -3.67 2.47
CA GLY A 612 -2.00 -3.21 3.53
C GLY A 612 -2.65 -3.07 4.90
N THR A 613 -3.98 -2.98 4.96
CA THR A 613 -4.72 -2.93 6.23
C THR A 613 -5.05 -4.33 6.75
N VAL A 614 -5.11 -4.48 8.08
CA VAL A 614 -5.53 -5.70 8.77
C VAL A 614 -6.70 -5.37 9.70
N LEU A 615 -7.64 -6.31 9.87
CA LEU A 615 -8.72 -6.16 10.85
C LEU A 615 -8.11 -6.15 12.25
N ASP A 616 -8.37 -5.13 13.04
CA ASP A 616 -8.02 -5.06 14.46
C ASP A 616 -8.81 -3.93 15.15
N VAL A 617 -8.64 -3.76 16.45
CA VAL A 617 -9.03 -2.55 17.16
C VAL A 617 -7.89 -1.53 17.06
N TRP A 618 -8.12 -0.45 16.33
CA TRP A 618 -7.15 0.64 16.17
C TRP A 618 -7.55 1.83 17.01
N GLU A 619 -6.58 2.60 17.46
CA GLU A 619 -6.79 3.86 18.16
C GLU A 619 -5.86 4.92 17.59
N ASN A 620 -6.45 5.93 16.96
CA ASN A 620 -5.74 7.03 16.33
C ASN A 620 -6.05 8.31 17.12
N GLU A 621 -5.01 8.92 17.70
CA GLU A 621 -5.11 10.28 18.24
C GLU A 621 -5.34 11.28 17.09
N TYR A 622 -6.03 12.37 17.38
CA TYR A 622 -6.29 13.41 16.41
C TYR A 622 -4.98 13.94 15.82
N ASN A 623 -4.87 13.84 14.51
CA ASN A 623 -3.82 14.44 13.70
C ASN A 623 -4.41 14.83 12.33
N ASP A 624 -3.76 15.75 11.64
CA ASP A 624 -4.17 16.14 10.27
C ASP A 624 -2.91 16.30 9.41
N PRO A 625 -2.18 15.20 9.17
CA PRO A 625 -0.95 15.26 8.43
C PRO A 625 -1.25 15.68 6.99
N ILE A 626 -0.44 16.60 6.48
CA ILE A 626 -0.25 16.83 5.05
C ILE A 626 0.89 15.89 4.63
N PRO A 627 0.63 14.83 3.85
CA PRO A 627 1.69 13.98 3.32
C PRO A 627 2.75 14.84 2.63
N GLY A 628 4.02 14.50 2.82
CA GLY A 628 5.15 15.31 2.33
C GLY A 628 5.37 16.65 3.04
N GLU A 629 4.66 16.99 4.12
CA GLU A 629 4.99 18.16 4.94
C GLU A 629 4.98 17.87 6.44
N SER A 630 4.12 16.96 6.87
CA SER A 630 4.02 16.49 8.24
C SER A 630 3.84 14.98 8.24
N PHE A 631 4.63 14.28 9.05
CA PHE A 631 4.84 12.84 8.93
C PHE A 631 4.29 12.07 10.15
N THR A 632 3.18 12.55 10.72
CA THR A 632 2.51 11.88 11.84
C THR A 632 1.50 10.88 11.30
N TYR A 633 1.82 9.60 11.45
CA TYR A 633 0.99 8.48 11.01
C TYR A 633 0.74 7.50 12.17
N PRO A 634 -0.36 6.71 12.16
CA PRO A 634 -1.41 6.65 11.14
C PRO A 634 -2.30 7.90 11.09
N GLU A 635 -2.88 8.18 9.93
CA GLU A 635 -3.77 9.34 9.76
C GLU A 635 -5.08 9.16 10.55
N PHE A 636 -5.50 10.22 11.23
CA PHE A 636 -6.81 10.25 11.89
C PHE A 636 -7.96 10.41 10.88
N LYS A 637 -7.77 11.28 9.88
CA LYS A 637 -8.81 11.60 8.89
C LYS A 637 -8.78 10.67 7.69
N GLY A 638 -9.95 10.32 7.16
CA GLY A 638 -10.06 9.56 5.91
C GLY A 638 -11.14 8.49 5.94
N TYR A 639 -10.90 7.41 5.19
CA TYR A 639 -11.84 6.32 4.98
C TYR A 639 -11.30 5.01 5.54
N PHE A 640 -12.12 4.27 6.26
CA PHE A 640 -11.74 2.98 6.87
C PHE A 640 -12.74 1.90 6.46
N ASN A 641 -12.23 0.79 5.93
CA ASN A 641 -13.04 -0.29 5.40
C ASN A 641 -13.35 -1.34 6.48
N ASP A 642 -14.39 -2.13 6.21
CA ASP A 642 -14.75 -3.31 7.01
C ASP A 642 -14.90 -3.02 8.52
N TRP A 643 -15.40 -1.83 8.84
CA TRP A 643 -15.59 -1.36 10.21
C TRP A 643 -16.85 -1.97 10.86
N LYS A 644 -16.79 -2.16 12.17
CA LYS A 644 -17.86 -2.75 13.00
C LYS A 644 -18.42 -1.72 13.97
N TRP A 645 -17.54 -0.98 14.61
CA TRP A 645 -17.89 0.12 15.50
C TRP A 645 -16.74 1.13 15.56
N ALA A 646 -17.07 2.37 15.91
CA ALA A 646 -16.14 3.47 16.13
C ALA A 646 -16.58 4.27 17.35
N GLN A 647 -15.69 4.39 18.33
CA GLN A 647 -15.82 5.23 19.51
C GLN A 647 -14.95 6.48 19.32
N PHE A 648 -15.61 7.63 19.22
CA PHE A 648 -14.98 8.93 19.14
C PHE A 648 -14.83 9.49 20.56
N GLN A 649 -13.59 9.79 20.95
CA GLN A 649 -13.31 10.58 22.14
C GLN A 649 -13.35 12.05 21.77
N THR A 650 -14.14 12.82 22.50
CA THR A 650 -14.31 14.25 22.29
C THR A 650 -14.09 15.01 23.60
N GLU A 651 -13.98 16.34 23.53
CA GLU A 651 -13.98 17.20 24.72
C GLU A 651 -15.27 17.07 25.56
N GLU A 652 -16.35 16.62 24.94
CA GLU A 652 -17.69 16.57 25.52
C GLU A 652 -18.05 15.19 26.08
N GLY A 653 -17.27 14.15 25.79
CA GLY A 653 -17.56 12.77 26.19
C GLY A 653 -17.26 11.76 25.08
N GLN A 654 -17.82 10.57 25.21
CA GLN A 654 -17.62 9.46 24.26
C GLN A 654 -18.84 9.25 23.39
N LEU A 655 -18.64 9.27 22.08
CA LEU A 655 -19.66 8.97 21.09
C LEU A 655 -19.34 7.64 20.40
N LEU A 656 -20.21 6.64 20.56
CA LEU A 656 -20.08 5.33 19.94
C LEU A 656 -21.06 5.21 18.76
N LEU A 657 -20.51 4.80 17.61
CA LEU A 657 -21.24 4.47 16.41
C LEU A 657 -21.01 3.00 16.06
N GLN A 658 -22.08 2.24 15.85
CA GLN A 658 -22.00 0.82 15.47
C GLN A 658 -22.65 0.63 14.10
N ASN A 659 -21.97 -0.14 13.24
CA ASN A 659 -22.38 -0.42 11.88
C ASN A 659 -23.21 -1.71 11.83
N HIS A 660 -24.35 -1.74 11.14
CA HIS A 660 -25.14 -2.97 10.90
C HIS A 660 -25.20 -3.35 9.41
N LYS A 661 -24.26 -2.83 8.60
CA LYS A 661 -24.17 -3.12 7.18
C LYS A 661 -22.74 -3.45 6.78
N ALA A 662 -22.51 -4.70 6.43
CA ALA A 662 -21.24 -5.14 5.84
C ALA A 662 -20.95 -4.40 4.51
N GLY A 663 -19.67 -4.24 4.18
CA GLY A 663 -19.24 -3.62 2.92
C GLY A 663 -19.33 -2.10 2.86
N THR A 664 -19.66 -1.43 3.96
CA THR A 664 -19.57 0.04 4.06
C THR A 664 -18.20 0.50 4.53
N PHE A 665 -17.96 1.80 4.40
CA PHE A 665 -16.77 2.50 4.87
C PHE A 665 -17.14 3.53 5.94
N LEU A 666 -16.34 3.61 6.98
CA LEU A 666 -16.37 4.71 7.94
C LEU A 666 -15.64 5.89 7.33
N GLY A 667 -16.27 7.06 7.32
CA GLY A 667 -15.62 8.34 7.03
C GLY A 667 -15.39 9.13 8.31
N VAL A 668 -14.16 9.57 8.53
CA VAL A 668 -13.77 10.44 9.66
C VAL A 668 -13.13 11.70 9.08
N TYR A 669 -13.95 12.73 8.94
CA TYR A 669 -13.60 13.99 8.28
C TYR A 669 -13.06 13.84 6.85
N THR A 670 -12.93 14.96 6.15
CA THR A 670 -12.33 14.96 4.83
C THR A 670 -10.82 14.88 4.96
N PRO A 671 -10.15 13.89 4.34
CA PRO A 671 -8.70 13.81 4.34
C PRO A 671 -8.08 14.99 3.59
N ARG A 672 -6.93 15.46 4.06
CA ARG A 672 -6.16 16.54 3.43
C ARG A 672 -4.89 15.97 2.81
N ASP A 673 -4.85 15.86 1.49
CA ASP A 673 -3.68 15.32 0.81
C ASP A 673 -3.15 16.23 -0.28
N GLY A 674 -1.87 16.52 -0.14
CA GLY A 674 -1.15 17.47 -0.96
C GLY A 674 -1.40 18.92 -0.55
N ARG A 675 -0.32 19.69 -0.66
CA ARG A 675 -0.36 21.16 -0.59
C ARG A 675 -1.24 21.73 -1.69
N ASP A 676 -1.94 22.84 -1.44
CA ASP A 676 -2.59 23.67 -2.47
C ASP A 676 -3.48 22.89 -3.48
N VAL A 677 -4.23 21.87 -3.04
CA VAL A 677 -5.14 21.09 -3.92
C VAL A 677 -4.39 20.31 -5.02
N LEU A 678 -3.12 19.96 -4.78
CA LEU A 678 -2.28 19.34 -5.81
C LEU A 678 -2.60 17.85 -6.09
N LEU A 679 -3.28 17.15 -5.18
CA LEU A 679 -3.80 15.80 -5.43
C LEU A 679 -5.33 15.80 -5.63
N TYR A 680 -6.10 16.31 -4.66
CA TYR A 680 -7.56 16.41 -4.77
C TYR A 680 -8.18 17.50 -3.89
N THR A 681 -9.39 17.90 -4.26
CA THR A 681 -10.37 18.59 -3.40
C THR A 681 -11.61 17.74 -3.31
N LEU A 682 -11.95 17.32 -2.10
CA LEU A 682 -13.13 16.54 -1.77
C LEU A 682 -14.14 17.42 -1.01
N PRO A 683 -15.45 17.16 -1.12
CA PRO A 683 -16.45 17.83 -0.30
C PRO A 683 -16.20 17.61 1.19
N GLN A 684 -16.50 18.62 2.01
CA GLN A 684 -16.35 18.54 3.45
C GLN A 684 -17.35 17.55 4.06
N THR A 685 -16.84 16.65 4.89
CA THR A 685 -17.57 15.62 5.61
C THR A 685 -17.20 15.70 7.09
N GLY A 686 -18.14 15.44 7.99
CA GLY A 686 -17.83 15.15 9.39
C GLY A 686 -17.68 13.65 9.61
N ILE A 687 -18.58 13.04 10.37
CA ILE A 687 -18.65 11.59 10.55
C ILE A 687 -19.59 11.03 9.47
N ALA A 688 -19.14 10.01 8.72
CA ALA A 688 -19.86 9.51 7.56
C ALA A 688 -19.90 7.98 7.47
N VAL A 689 -20.89 7.47 6.75
CA VAL A 689 -21.00 6.07 6.35
C VAL A 689 -21.16 6.04 4.84
N PHE A 690 -20.17 5.50 4.15
CA PHE A 690 -20.10 5.47 2.70
C PHE A 690 -20.35 4.07 2.15
N ASP A 691 -21.05 3.99 1.03
CA ASP A 691 -21.08 2.80 0.17
C ASP A 691 -19.98 2.88 -0.91
N VAL A 692 -19.56 4.09 -1.28
CA VAL A 692 -18.50 4.33 -2.27
C VAL A 692 -17.55 5.40 -1.73
N ILE A 693 -16.24 5.13 -1.82
CA ILE A 693 -15.15 6.06 -1.48
C ILE A 693 -14.32 6.36 -2.74
N PRO A 694 -13.63 7.51 -2.81
CA PRO A 694 -12.88 7.90 -4.00
C PRO A 694 -11.62 7.04 -4.21
N GLY A 695 -11.15 6.99 -5.46
CA GLY A 695 -9.82 6.52 -5.82
C GLY A 695 -8.79 7.65 -5.84
N VAL A 696 -7.51 7.30 -5.78
CA VAL A 696 -6.38 8.24 -5.81
C VAL A 696 -5.61 8.12 -7.12
N ARG A 697 -5.20 9.27 -7.65
CA ARG A 697 -4.35 9.38 -8.84
C ARG A 697 -2.88 9.13 -8.50
N ASN A 698 -2.05 9.00 -9.54
CA ASN A 698 -0.61 9.20 -9.40
C ASN A 698 -0.22 10.57 -10.00
N LYS A 699 1.04 11.01 -9.85
CA LYS A 699 1.49 12.33 -10.36
C LYS A 699 1.22 12.52 -11.84
N VAL A 700 1.38 11.46 -12.64
CA VAL A 700 1.41 11.53 -14.11
C VAL A 700 0.03 11.25 -14.72
N ASN A 701 -0.73 10.32 -14.17
CA ASN A 701 -1.98 9.83 -14.72
C ASN A 701 -3.18 10.30 -13.88
N SER A 702 -4.29 10.66 -14.53
CA SER A 702 -5.58 10.90 -13.86
C SER A 702 -6.09 9.61 -13.21
N THR A 703 -6.96 9.72 -12.19
CA THR A 703 -7.42 8.58 -11.38
C THR A 703 -7.90 7.40 -12.23
N ASP A 704 -8.77 7.61 -13.22
CA ASP A 704 -9.32 6.59 -14.12
C ASP A 704 -8.32 5.89 -15.05
N LEU A 705 -7.09 6.41 -15.16
CA LEU A 705 -6.01 5.81 -15.95
C LEU A 705 -5.09 4.93 -15.10
N VAL A 706 -5.33 4.83 -13.79
CA VAL A 706 -4.49 4.06 -12.84
C VAL A 706 -4.87 2.58 -12.79
N GLY A 707 -6.04 2.19 -13.30
CA GLY A 707 -6.46 0.79 -13.43
C GLY A 707 -7.91 0.56 -13.02
N PRO A 708 -8.48 -0.64 -13.21
CA PRO A 708 -9.91 -0.87 -12.97
C PRO A 708 -10.40 -0.57 -11.56
N SER A 709 -9.58 -0.80 -10.52
CA SER A 709 -9.96 -0.46 -9.14
C SER A 709 -10.16 1.03 -8.89
N SER A 710 -9.71 1.89 -9.82
CA SER A 710 -9.88 3.35 -9.75
C SER A 710 -11.11 3.87 -10.50
N LEU A 711 -11.83 3.00 -11.22
CA LEU A 711 -12.99 3.38 -12.01
C LEU A 711 -14.19 3.74 -11.10
N PRO A 712 -15.08 4.64 -11.54
CA PRO A 712 -16.28 4.96 -10.78
C PRO A 712 -17.15 3.71 -10.57
N GLN A 713 -17.82 3.65 -9.43
CA GLN A 713 -18.73 2.55 -9.10
C GLN A 713 -20.11 2.85 -9.67
N TRP A 714 -20.75 1.84 -10.26
CA TRP A 714 -22.16 1.91 -10.63
C TRP A 714 -23.04 1.52 -9.43
N LEU A 715 -23.89 2.44 -8.96
CA LEU A 715 -24.97 2.12 -8.01
C LEU A 715 -26.31 2.14 -8.73
N GLU A 716 -27.18 1.20 -8.35
CA GLU A 716 -28.54 1.07 -8.89
C GLU A 716 -29.56 1.04 -7.75
N GLY A 717 -30.65 1.78 -7.91
CA GLY A 717 -31.78 1.76 -7.00
C GLY A 717 -31.53 2.35 -5.61
N VAL A 718 -32.27 1.81 -4.64
CA VAL A 718 -32.29 2.31 -3.25
C VAL A 718 -31.21 1.61 -2.44
N GLN A 719 -30.28 2.39 -1.93
CA GLN A 719 -29.31 1.97 -0.93
C GLN A 719 -29.92 2.16 0.46
N LYS A 720 -29.82 1.13 1.29
CA LYS A 720 -30.27 1.16 2.69
C LYS A 720 -29.12 0.84 3.61
N GLY A 721 -29.19 1.34 4.83
CA GLY A 721 -28.26 0.95 5.89
C GLY A 721 -28.86 1.21 7.27
N ARG A 722 -28.23 0.61 8.27
CA ARG A 722 -28.56 0.78 9.68
C ARG A 722 -27.29 1.04 10.47
N ILE A 723 -27.34 2.03 11.35
CA ILE A 723 -26.31 2.30 12.36
C ILE A 723 -26.97 2.43 13.74
N GLN A 724 -26.22 2.13 14.80
CA GLN A 724 -26.65 2.37 16.17
C GLN A 724 -25.77 3.46 16.80
N LEU A 725 -26.40 4.35 17.56
CA LEU A 725 -25.77 5.47 18.23
C LEU A 725 -25.86 5.30 19.75
N SER A 726 -24.74 5.50 20.45
CA SER A 726 -24.69 5.52 21.92
C SER A 726 -23.73 6.61 22.39
N GLY A 727 -23.99 7.23 23.54
CA GLY A 727 -23.19 8.35 24.04
C GLY A 727 -23.11 8.34 25.55
N LYS A 728 -21.95 8.71 26.10
CA LYS A 728 -21.72 8.87 27.54
C LYS A 728 -21.03 10.19 27.84
#